data_AF-A0A6B8W0F1-F1
#
_entry.id   AF-A0A6B8W0F1-F1
#
_cell.length_a   1.000
_cell.length_b   1.000
_cell.length_c   1.000
_cell.angle_alpha   90.00
_cell.angle_beta   90.00
_cell.angle_gamma   90.00
#
_symmetry.space_group_name_H-M   'P 1'
#
loop_
_entity.id
_entity.type
_entity.pdbx_description
1 polymer ?
#
loop_
_entity_poly.entity_id
_entity_poly.type
_entity_poly.pdbx_seq_one_letter_code
_entity_poly.pdbx_strand_id
1 'polypeptide(L)'
;MSFQAHSGTSWIRTGSFGAVALLSGALFLLPTHPAGAMPLPLNPSDPAVAEQWINPLLRPGESDEEISIQLLSAQPAVLTPGEELELTFALSNHSGELVEKLVLQPQRADPSYTTASARQVIGYESTAYPYYGAPTELGSLATGETREVSLRIPTDPGAPGTLSITEPGVYPLLFGLRSQREGVVGEEFSTERFLLSVPEPAGESPADGTLIDAVDPAPAATPGVSLLYPLAARTDILPGETGDAPDATPLILGSEDLAGELAPGGRLRLLLGEYREAISGPGGQALQDASCIGVDPALLDTVDRMSRGYLVDDARPVEIEAGQRLRDSWTEEMDRDPATQGVGQADAATWLAELRELAAQSCVLALPWGGADLDAVNSTANEWLMREALERGPYLIRRILGVIPMTNVVVPGSGYVGVATAPALGWADLATNEAAGLSADPERTDAHAGLQEAWEDSASDLASEGEAGGGSLEATLDDTSLPDDAATPLPEVPATTVNVLVSENTVWQSTRVDRFSALAPGIRSVSYQGSLAATLAATGILPGTAGYSNPATRFDFRIDSPAARDLNAAAGIRLATAELKSAATLDEAGELSAAPLFVMPPAQLSAGTAATVVDTLTQLLEEQELSPLGVAEYLTPDAAQQERLDGAAPVDERDATAFGAPYEDPTIFSDGEVLRASQQANYTDDLTRIMSNDPAISLTRYEYTAPLRRDLLLALSGAGRRSYAGFWESVQASDQRLNGNRTVLQALRSSVSLIPPGNVYTRASESSPLLIVAQNRLPLPAQAKISYRGPEGVGLNVPTEIRIPAQGSISLQMTADLPGDQERTDLVLWLSTSDGAAISDPVEISVQTRSWTVGTSGAAVLLVLALALALIFRVGRQRRAKASRRPEPEPAATPATTTRRPARRASPRRGSGHADENSGSPRPPGRS
;
A
#
# COMPACT_ATOMS: atom_id res chain seq x y z
N MET A 1 63.20 -0.02 24.56
CA MET A 1 64.46 -0.64 24.11
C MET A 1 64.75 -1.87 24.97
N SER A 2 65.42 -2.85 24.37
CA SER A 2 66.10 -4.06 24.91
C SER A 2 66.66 -4.02 26.35
N PHE A 3 66.85 -5.11 27.11
CA PHE A 3 66.32 -6.51 27.11
C PHE A 3 66.91 -7.29 28.33
N GLN A 4 66.22 -8.32 28.87
CA GLN A 4 66.80 -9.47 29.64
C GLN A 4 67.51 -9.20 31.01
N ALA A 5 67.74 -10.16 31.94
CA ALA A 5 67.43 -11.61 31.99
C ALA A 5 67.37 -12.18 33.45
N HIS A 6 66.54 -13.25 33.65
CA HIS A 6 66.75 -14.44 34.54
C HIS A 6 66.89 -14.25 36.08
N SER A 7 66.52 -15.19 36.98
CA SER A 7 65.83 -16.52 37.00
C SER A 7 65.59 -16.92 38.49
N GLY A 8 64.84 -17.95 38.93
CA GLY A 8 64.03 -19.01 38.32
C GLY A 8 63.92 -20.25 39.26
N THR A 9 63.03 -21.23 38.95
CA THR A 9 62.84 -22.59 39.56
C THR A 9 62.41 -22.67 41.06
N SER A 10 61.73 -23.71 41.60
CA SER A 10 61.02 -24.96 41.16
C SER A 10 60.02 -25.34 42.31
N TRP A 11 59.06 -26.30 42.29
CA TRP A 11 58.74 -27.57 41.58
C TRP A 11 57.23 -27.57 41.19
N ILE A 12 56.59 -28.36 40.30
CA ILE A 12 56.73 -29.71 39.68
C ILE A 12 55.87 -30.84 40.33
N ARG A 13 54.66 -31.07 39.76
CA ARG A 13 54.10 -32.34 39.21
C ARG A 13 52.62 -32.10 38.82
N THR A 14 52.17 -31.97 37.57
CA THR A 14 52.33 -32.72 36.29
C THR A 14 51.65 -34.10 36.23
N GLY A 15 50.63 -34.21 35.38
CA GLY A 15 50.00 -35.44 34.91
C GLY A 15 49.16 -35.11 33.68
N SER A 16 49.73 -35.27 32.48
CA SER A 16 49.24 -34.62 31.25
C SER A 16 49.12 -35.59 30.08
N PHE A 17 48.02 -35.55 29.33
CA PHE A 17 47.88 -35.88 27.90
C PHE A 17 46.52 -35.34 27.39
N GLY A 18 46.39 -34.70 26.23
CA GLY A 18 47.42 -34.14 25.34
C GLY A 18 47.05 -34.13 23.86
N ALA A 19 46.47 -33.04 23.36
CA ALA A 19 46.40 -32.71 21.93
C ALA A 19 46.20 -31.19 21.76
N VAL A 20 46.71 -30.60 20.68
CA VAL A 20 46.59 -29.17 20.36
C VAL A 20 45.99 -29.01 18.96
N ALA A 21 45.00 -28.14 18.82
CA ALA A 21 44.57 -27.56 17.55
C ALA A 21 44.46 -26.04 17.74
N LEU A 22 45.32 -25.29 17.07
CA LEU A 22 45.19 -23.83 16.94
C LEU A 22 44.21 -23.54 15.81
N LEU A 23 43.15 -22.80 16.10
CA LEU A 23 42.42 -22.03 15.08
C LEU A 23 42.29 -20.60 15.59
N SER A 24 42.86 -19.68 14.83
CA SER A 24 42.87 -18.24 15.12
C SER A 24 41.48 -17.65 14.94
N GLY A 25 41.17 -16.59 15.69
CA GLY A 25 39.95 -15.83 15.48
C GLY A 25 39.91 -15.19 14.09
N ALA A 26 38.90 -15.57 13.31
CA ALA A 26 38.36 -14.75 12.24
C ALA A 26 36.92 -14.43 12.64
N LEU A 27 36.68 -13.21 13.15
CA LEU A 27 35.30 -12.71 13.18
C LEU A 27 34.88 -12.54 11.72
N PHE A 28 33.88 -13.30 11.31
CA PHE A 28 33.16 -13.02 10.08
C PHE A 28 32.31 -11.77 10.31
N LEU A 29 32.91 -10.60 10.05
CA LEU A 29 32.17 -9.47 9.52
C LEU A 29 31.70 -9.86 8.12
N LEU A 30 30.59 -10.62 8.08
CA LEU A 30 29.79 -10.71 6.87
C LEU A 30 29.24 -9.29 6.64
N PRO A 31 29.35 -8.74 5.41
CA PRO A 31 28.55 -7.57 5.08
C PRO A 31 27.09 -8.00 5.16
N THR A 32 26.34 -7.37 6.08
CA THR A 32 24.88 -7.31 5.99
C THR A 32 24.58 -6.63 4.66
N HIS A 33 24.23 -7.45 3.66
CA HIS A 33 23.62 -6.93 2.44
C HIS A 33 22.29 -6.30 2.88
N PRO A 34 21.83 -5.20 2.26
CA PRO A 34 20.46 -4.75 2.47
C PRO A 34 19.55 -5.95 2.21
N ALA A 35 18.65 -6.25 3.14
CA ALA A 35 17.70 -7.33 2.98
C ALA A 35 16.79 -6.96 1.81
N GLY A 36 17.00 -7.61 0.66
CA GLY A 36 16.08 -7.50 -0.48
C GLY A 36 14.68 -7.88 -0.03
N ALA A 37 13.67 -7.23 -0.60
CA ALA A 37 12.29 -7.51 -0.26
C ALA A 37 12.00 -9.02 -0.38
N MET A 38 11.18 -9.54 0.53
CA MET A 38 10.85 -10.96 0.50
C MET A 38 10.04 -11.27 -0.77
N PRO A 39 10.10 -12.50 -1.32
CA PRO A 39 9.32 -12.83 -2.52
C PRO A 39 7.80 -12.82 -2.26
N LEU A 40 7.39 -13.05 -1.01
CA LEU A 40 6.01 -13.04 -0.53
C LEU A 40 5.97 -12.44 0.89
N PRO A 41 4.86 -11.83 1.32
CA PRO A 41 4.70 -11.35 2.69
C PRO A 41 4.63 -12.54 3.66
N LEU A 42 5.40 -12.47 4.74
CA LEU A 42 5.40 -13.48 5.82
C LEU A 42 4.57 -13.00 7.00
N ASN A 43 3.90 -13.93 7.69
CA ASN A 43 3.14 -13.60 8.89
C ASN A 43 4.08 -13.08 10.00
N PRO A 44 3.69 -12.10 10.83
CA PRO A 44 4.53 -11.60 11.92
C PRO A 44 4.99 -12.65 12.94
N SER A 45 4.29 -13.79 13.06
CA SER A 45 4.70 -14.92 13.89
C SER A 45 5.60 -15.94 13.18
N ASP A 46 6.03 -15.68 11.93
CA ASP A 46 6.93 -16.58 11.20
C ASP A 46 8.38 -16.46 11.75
N PRO A 47 9.07 -17.57 12.07
CA PRO A 47 10.43 -17.54 12.60
C PRO A 47 11.47 -16.81 11.74
N ALA A 48 11.21 -16.55 10.46
CA ALA A 48 12.10 -15.76 9.60
C ALA A 48 12.05 -14.24 9.88
N VAL A 49 10.95 -13.72 10.46
CA VAL A 49 10.73 -12.27 10.69
C VAL A 49 10.26 -11.93 12.11
N ALA A 50 9.93 -12.90 12.95
CA ALA A 50 9.38 -12.65 14.29
C ALA A 50 10.23 -11.70 15.15
N GLU A 51 11.57 -11.84 15.14
CA GLU A 51 12.48 -10.95 15.90
C GLU A 51 12.55 -9.51 15.35
N GLN A 52 12.11 -9.28 14.10
CA GLN A 52 11.94 -7.93 13.55
C GLN A 52 10.65 -7.27 14.10
N TRP A 53 9.63 -8.06 14.44
CA TRP A 53 8.37 -7.58 15.01
C TRP A 53 8.41 -7.43 16.53
N ILE A 54 8.91 -8.45 17.23
CA ILE A 54 8.87 -8.58 18.69
C ILE A 54 10.23 -9.14 19.13
N ASN A 55 10.94 -8.42 19.98
CA ASN A 55 12.12 -8.93 20.67
C ASN A 55 11.68 -9.88 21.79
N PRO A 56 11.95 -11.21 21.70
CA PRO A 56 11.48 -12.20 22.68
C PRO A 56 12.16 -12.10 24.05
N LEU A 57 13.11 -11.17 24.23
CA LEU A 57 13.74 -10.85 25.52
C LEU A 57 13.02 -9.72 26.28
N LEU A 58 12.05 -9.04 25.65
CA LEU A 58 11.17 -8.07 26.32
C LEU A 58 9.91 -8.79 26.80
N ARG A 59 9.46 -8.44 28.00
CA ARG A 59 8.19 -8.93 28.61
C ARG A 59 7.95 -10.46 28.44
N PRO A 60 8.94 -11.32 28.75
CA PRO A 60 8.88 -12.74 28.39
C PRO A 60 7.79 -13.49 29.17
N GLY A 61 6.79 -14.00 28.44
CA GLY A 61 5.65 -14.72 29.00
C GLY A 61 4.39 -13.88 29.23
N GLU A 62 4.44 -12.56 29.00
CA GLU A 62 3.28 -11.65 29.09
C GLU A 62 2.45 -11.64 27.79
N SER A 63 2.35 -12.80 27.13
CA SER A 63 1.68 -12.98 25.83
C SER A 63 0.70 -14.15 25.90
N ASP A 64 -0.52 -13.96 25.39
CA ASP A 64 -1.66 -14.90 25.52
C ASP A 64 -2.09 -15.15 26.98
N GLU A 65 -2.21 -14.06 27.74
CA GLU A 65 -2.61 -14.05 29.16
C GLU A 65 -4.07 -14.52 29.37
N GLU A 66 -4.30 -15.68 30.01
CA GLU A 66 -5.65 -16.14 30.36
C GLU A 66 -6.34 -15.27 31.43
N ILE A 67 -5.59 -14.46 32.18
CA ILE A 67 -6.09 -13.62 33.28
C ILE A 67 -5.43 -12.24 33.17
N SER A 68 -6.12 -11.29 32.53
CA SER A 68 -5.55 -9.99 32.14
C SER A 68 -6.01 -8.84 33.04
N ILE A 69 -5.20 -7.78 33.07
CA ILE A 69 -5.53 -6.46 33.63
C ILE A 69 -5.37 -5.40 32.54
N GLN A 70 -6.32 -4.47 32.47
CA GLN A 70 -6.29 -3.33 31.54
C GLN A 70 -6.68 -2.05 32.26
N LEU A 71 -5.88 -0.99 32.13
CA LEU A 71 -6.23 0.35 32.60
C LEU A 71 -7.40 0.91 31.77
N LEU A 72 -8.41 1.45 32.45
CA LEU A 72 -9.52 2.18 31.85
C LEU A 72 -9.35 3.70 32.00
N SER A 73 -8.82 4.14 33.14
CA SER A 73 -8.53 5.55 33.40
C SER A 73 -7.51 5.75 34.52
N ALA A 74 -6.74 6.84 34.42
CA ALA A 74 -5.90 7.36 35.49
C ALA A 74 -6.26 8.83 35.75
N GLN A 75 -6.45 9.21 37.02
CA GLN A 75 -6.80 10.57 37.42
C GLN A 75 -6.01 11.02 38.67
N PRO A 76 -5.39 12.22 38.64
CA PRO A 76 -5.17 13.04 37.45
C PRO A 76 -4.16 12.37 36.48
N ALA A 77 -4.23 12.69 35.18
CA ALA A 77 -3.27 12.19 34.19
C ALA A 77 -1.87 12.84 34.33
N VAL A 78 -1.82 14.00 35.00
CA VAL A 78 -0.62 14.76 35.35
C VAL A 78 -0.71 15.00 36.85
N LEU A 79 0.23 14.46 37.63
CA LEU A 79 0.12 14.36 39.09
C LEU A 79 0.95 15.43 39.80
N THR A 80 0.36 16.13 40.77
CA THR A 80 1.11 17.02 41.66
C THR A 80 1.98 16.19 42.63
N PRO A 81 3.25 16.53 42.90
CA PRO A 81 4.07 15.80 43.88
C PRO A 81 3.37 15.62 45.24
N GLY A 82 3.09 14.37 45.61
CA GLY A 82 2.41 14.01 46.86
C GLY A 82 0.90 13.76 46.76
N GLU A 83 0.27 13.99 45.60
CA GLU A 83 -1.15 13.73 45.36
C GLU A 83 -1.47 12.22 45.25
N GLU A 84 -2.71 11.80 45.54
CA GLU A 84 -3.14 10.41 45.36
C GLU A 84 -3.52 10.18 43.88
N LEU A 85 -2.97 9.13 43.28
CA LEU A 85 -3.32 8.71 41.92
C LEU A 85 -4.50 7.71 41.99
N GLU A 86 -5.67 8.09 41.48
CA GLU A 86 -6.84 7.21 41.36
C GLU A 86 -6.83 6.51 39.98
N LEU A 87 -6.84 5.18 39.98
CA LEU A 87 -6.71 4.33 38.79
C LEU A 87 -7.91 3.39 38.73
N THR A 88 -8.55 3.26 37.57
CA THR A 88 -9.59 2.23 37.36
C THR A 88 -9.11 1.22 36.32
N PHE A 89 -9.18 -0.06 36.68
CA PHE A 89 -8.77 -1.18 35.85
C PHE A 89 -9.93 -2.14 35.59
N ALA A 90 -9.99 -2.73 34.40
CA ALA A 90 -10.72 -3.96 34.15
C ALA A 90 -9.83 -5.18 34.45
N LEU A 91 -10.38 -6.15 35.17
CA LEU A 91 -9.78 -7.47 35.38
C LEU A 91 -10.64 -8.49 34.63
N SER A 92 -10.04 -9.35 33.79
CA SER A 92 -10.77 -10.38 33.04
C SER A 92 -10.18 -11.76 33.25
N ASN A 93 -11.03 -12.76 33.47
CA ASN A 93 -10.63 -14.17 33.54
C ASN A 93 -11.20 -14.95 32.34
N HIS A 94 -10.33 -15.27 31.39
CA HIS A 94 -10.62 -16.11 30.22
C HIS A 94 -10.22 -17.58 30.42
N SER A 95 -9.54 -17.91 31.53
CA SER A 95 -9.18 -19.29 31.89
C SER A 95 -10.40 -20.18 32.14
N GLY A 96 -10.22 -21.49 32.04
CA GLY A 96 -11.25 -22.49 32.35
C GLY A 96 -11.58 -22.67 33.84
N GLU A 97 -10.94 -21.93 34.76
CA GLU A 97 -11.03 -22.15 36.21
C GLU A 97 -11.36 -20.88 37.01
N LEU A 98 -11.70 -21.06 38.30
CA LEU A 98 -11.89 -19.97 39.26
C LEU A 98 -10.54 -19.53 39.82
N VAL A 99 -10.21 -18.25 39.68
CA VAL A 99 -8.99 -17.67 40.27
C VAL A 99 -9.31 -17.14 41.66
N GLU A 100 -8.63 -17.64 42.69
CA GLU A 100 -8.76 -17.20 44.08
C GLU A 100 -7.55 -16.39 44.56
N LYS A 101 -7.82 -15.42 45.45
CA LYS A 101 -6.80 -14.59 46.13
C LYS A 101 -5.90 -13.84 45.13
N LEU A 102 -6.54 -13.15 44.18
CA LEU A 102 -5.89 -12.16 43.32
C LEU A 102 -5.40 -10.98 44.17
N VAL A 103 -4.21 -10.50 43.82
CA VAL A 103 -3.57 -9.33 44.43
C VAL A 103 -2.95 -8.50 43.29
N LEU A 104 -3.16 -7.19 43.31
CA LEU A 104 -2.41 -6.28 42.45
C LEU A 104 -1.22 -5.70 43.23
N GLN A 105 -0.03 -5.72 42.63
CA GLN A 105 1.17 -5.12 43.18
C GLN A 105 1.56 -3.88 42.34
N PRO A 106 1.37 -2.65 42.87
CA PRO A 106 1.92 -1.44 42.27
C PRO A 106 3.45 -1.42 42.42
N GLN A 107 4.15 -1.08 41.34
CA GLN A 107 5.60 -0.86 41.31
C GLN A 107 5.94 0.37 40.47
N ARG A 108 7.11 0.98 40.70
CA ARG A 108 7.69 1.99 39.80
C ARG A 108 9.18 1.77 39.54
N ALA A 109 9.65 2.27 38.41
CA ALA A 109 11.06 2.45 38.11
C ALA A 109 11.58 3.82 38.62
N ASP A 110 12.84 4.11 38.36
CA ASP A 110 13.40 5.47 38.41
C ASP A 110 12.84 6.36 37.28
N PRO A 111 12.85 7.69 37.42
CA PRO A 111 12.31 8.58 36.40
C PRO A 111 13.13 8.53 35.10
N SER A 112 12.43 8.62 33.97
CA SER A 112 13.02 8.78 32.65
C SER A 112 13.18 10.26 32.28
N TYR A 113 14.18 10.54 31.44
CA TYR A 113 14.57 11.90 31.05
C TYR A 113 14.52 12.13 29.52
N THR A 114 14.39 11.08 28.72
CA THR A 114 14.14 11.19 27.27
C THR A 114 13.05 10.22 26.85
N THR A 115 12.36 10.52 25.75
CA THR A 115 11.33 9.64 25.19
C THR A 115 11.92 8.27 24.82
N ALA A 116 13.20 8.24 24.42
CA ALA A 116 13.91 7.01 24.11
C ALA A 116 14.17 6.13 25.35
N SER A 117 14.51 6.70 26.52
CA SER A 117 14.72 5.91 27.74
C SER A 117 13.40 5.36 28.29
N ALA A 118 12.33 6.16 28.24
CA ALA A 118 11.01 5.77 28.74
C ALA A 118 10.45 4.55 28.00
N ARG A 119 10.55 4.53 26.66
CA ARG A 119 10.21 3.36 25.82
C ARG A 119 10.95 2.08 26.23
N GLN A 120 12.23 2.19 26.57
CA GLN A 120 13.04 1.04 26.96
C GLN A 120 12.56 0.44 28.28
N VAL A 121 12.30 1.28 29.29
CA VAL A 121 11.90 0.81 30.62
C VAL A 121 10.55 0.08 30.59
N ILE A 122 9.57 0.55 29.80
CA ILE A 122 8.27 -0.14 29.63
C ILE A 122 8.44 -1.60 29.19
N GLY A 123 9.39 -1.88 28.29
CA GLY A 123 9.66 -3.22 27.77
C GLY A 123 10.52 -4.14 28.65
N TYR A 124 11.20 -3.60 29.67
CA TYR A 124 12.07 -4.39 30.56
C TYR A 124 11.29 -5.31 31.51
N GLU A 125 11.94 -6.35 32.04
CA GLU A 125 11.33 -7.25 33.04
C GLU A 125 10.97 -6.51 34.34
N SER A 126 10.02 -7.07 35.12
CA SER A 126 9.49 -6.42 36.34
C SER A 126 10.53 -6.20 37.47
N THR A 127 11.75 -6.73 37.34
CA THR A 127 12.89 -6.41 38.22
C THR A 127 13.41 -4.98 38.02
N ALA A 128 13.17 -4.37 36.85
CA ALA A 128 13.51 -2.98 36.54
C ALA A 128 12.63 -1.94 37.28
N TYR A 129 11.65 -2.40 38.06
CA TYR A 129 10.72 -1.59 38.84
C TYR A 129 10.93 -1.85 40.35
N PRO A 130 12.06 -1.41 40.95
CA PRO A 130 12.50 -1.83 42.28
C PRO A 130 11.75 -1.17 43.45
N TYR A 131 10.90 -0.18 43.19
CA TYR A 131 10.10 0.50 44.20
C TYR A 131 8.69 -0.09 44.23
N TYR A 132 8.20 -0.48 45.42
CA TYR A 132 6.95 -1.21 45.61
C TYR A 132 5.95 -0.40 46.43
N GLY A 133 4.73 -0.23 45.93
CA GLY A 133 3.59 0.28 46.71
C GLY A 133 2.95 -0.82 47.57
N ALA A 134 1.90 -0.48 48.31
CA ALA A 134 1.11 -1.48 49.02
C ALA A 134 0.34 -2.41 48.04
N PRO A 135 0.41 -3.74 48.21
CA PRO A 135 -0.43 -4.66 47.44
C PRO A 135 -1.90 -4.50 47.84
N THR A 136 -2.80 -4.59 46.86
CA THR A 136 -4.26 -4.59 47.10
C THR A 136 -4.85 -5.97 46.86
N GLU A 137 -5.56 -6.52 47.84
CA GLU A 137 -6.33 -7.76 47.68
C GLU A 137 -7.58 -7.52 46.83
N LEU A 138 -7.71 -8.28 45.73
CA LEU A 138 -8.79 -8.15 44.74
C LEU A 138 -9.88 -9.23 44.88
N GLY A 139 -9.68 -10.21 45.76
CA GLY A 139 -10.61 -11.33 46.00
C GLY A 139 -10.45 -12.47 44.99
N SER A 140 -11.56 -12.92 44.41
CA SER A 140 -11.62 -13.96 43.38
C SER A 140 -12.21 -13.43 42.07
N LEU A 141 -11.96 -14.12 40.96
CA LEU A 141 -12.49 -13.78 39.63
C LEU A 141 -12.93 -15.08 38.93
N ALA A 142 -14.23 -15.21 38.66
CA ALA A 142 -14.82 -16.43 38.10
C ALA A 142 -14.51 -16.59 36.60
N THR A 143 -14.61 -17.82 36.09
CA THR A 143 -14.48 -18.13 34.66
C THR A 143 -15.43 -17.28 33.81
N GLY A 144 -14.89 -16.46 32.91
CA GLY A 144 -15.65 -15.52 32.08
C GLY A 144 -16.12 -14.25 32.79
N GLU A 145 -15.65 -13.98 34.02
CA GLU A 145 -15.91 -12.72 34.72
C GLU A 145 -14.94 -11.63 34.25
N THR A 146 -15.50 -10.50 33.78
CA THR A 146 -14.80 -9.22 33.72
C THR A 146 -15.34 -8.32 34.83
N ARG A 147 -14.43 -7.70 35.61
CA ARG A 147 -14.78 -6.87 36.76
C ARG A 147 -13.89 -5.63 36.84
N GLU A 148 -14.53 -4.46 36.95
CA GLU A 148 -13.84 -3.20 37.23
C GLU A 148 -13.40 -3.11 38.69
N VAL A 149 -12.22 -2.51 38.93
CA VAL A 149 -11.71 -2.16 40.25
C VAL A 149 -11.03 -0.79 40.18
N SER A 150 -11.46 0.14 41.03
CA SER A 150 -10.78 1.41 41.26
C SER A 150 -9.84 1.31 42.47
N LEU A 151 -8.64 1.87 42.33
CA LEU A 151 -7.55 1.87 43.30
C LEU A 151 -7.05 3.29 43.53
N ARG A 152 -6.51 3.54 44.73
CA ARG A 152 -5.83 4.80 45.06
C ARG A 152 -4.41 4.48 45.47
N ILE A 153 -3.46 5.11 44.81
CA ILE A 153 -2.04 4.88 45.00
C ILE A 153 -1.45 6.16 45.62
N PRO A 154 -1.10 6.14 46.92
CA PRO A 154 -0.41 7.27 47.54
C PRO A 154 0.96 7.48 46.90
N THR A 155 1.35 8.74 46.70
CA THR A 155 2.67 9.08 46.14
C THR A 155 3.54 9.90 47.10
N ASP A 156 2.94 10.60 48.06
CA ASP A 156 3.62 11.25 49.19
C ASP A 156 4.53 10.25 49.92
N PRO A 157 5.85 10.51 50.08
CA PRO A 157 6.76 9.64 50.83
C PRO A 157 6.40 9.49 52.32
N GLY A 158 5.55 10.35 52.87
CA GLY A 158 4.99 10.23 54.22
C GLY A 158 3.84 9.22 54.36
N ALA A 159 3.22 8.81 53.25
CA ALA A 159 2.04 7.93 53.28
C ALA A 159 2.41 6.43 53.38
N PRO A 160 1.66 5.62 54.15
CA PRO A 160 1.93 4.18 54.25
C PRO A 160 1.57 3.46 52.94
N GLY A 161 2.51 2.68 52.39
CA GLY A 161 2.30 1.95 51.13
C GLY A 161 2.49 2.78 49.86
N THR A 162 3.07 3.98 49.99
CA THR A 162 3.34 4.92 48.91
C THR A 162 4.34 4.42 47.86
N LEU A 163 4.21 4.89 46.61
CA LEU A 163 5.25 4.76 45.59
C LEU A 163 6.46 5.67 45.81
N SER A 164 6.43 6.57 46.81
CA SER A 164 7.51 7.52 47.12
C SER A 164 7.95 8.32 45.88
N ILE A 165 7.05 9.12 45.33
CA ILE A 165 7.33 10.01 44.19
C ILE A 165 7.55 11.41 44.77
N THR A 166 8.82 11.79 44.87
CA THR A 166 9.28 12.91 45.70
C THR A 166 9.79 14.10 44.92
N GLU A 167 9.98 13.94 43.61
CA GLU A 167 10.63 14.88 42.70
C GLU A 167 9.84 14.93 41.39
N PRO A 168 9.93 16.03 40.62
CA PRO A 168 9.42 16.08 39.26
C PRO A 168 10.11 15.08 38.33
N GLY A 169 9.39 14.61 37.31
CA GLY A 169 9.89 13.68 36.31
C GLY A 169 8.78 12.86 35.67
N VAL A 170 9.16 11.93 34.77
CA VAL A 170 8.23 10.96 34.18
C VAL A 170 8.59 9.57 34.69
N TYR A 171 7.68 8.95 35.44
CA TYR A 171 7.90 7.72 36.17
C TYR A 171 7.22 6.53 35.49
N PRO A 172 7.96 5.53 34.99
CA PRO A 172 7.39 4.26 34.55
C PRO A 172 6.77 3.51 35.72
N LEU A 173 5.48 3.23 35.63
CA LEU A 173 4.71 2.43 36.58
C LEU A 173 4.44 1.03 36.01
N LEU A 174 4.31 0.05 36.90
CA LEU A 174 3.94 -1.34 36.59
C LEU A 174 2.91 -1.82 37.61
N PHE A 175 1.84 -2.44 37.14
CA PHE A 175 0.77 -3.01 37.96
C PHE A 175 0.68 -4.51 37.69
N GLY A 176 1.36 -5.29 38.53
CA GLY A 176 1.49 -6.74 38.36
C GLY A 176 0.35 -7.50 39.03
N LEU A 177 -0.50 -8.15 38.23
CA LEU A 177 -1.62 -8.97 38.70
C LEU A 177 -1.12 -10.38 38.99
N ARG A 178 -1.25 -10.83 40.25
CA ARG A 178 -0.68 -12.10 40.71
C ARG A 178 -1.59 -12.79 41.72
N SER A 179 -1.41 -14.10 41.89
CA SER A 179 -2.09 -14.84 42.98
C SER A 179 -1.26 -14.79 44.27
N GLN A 180 -1.91 -14.80 45.44
CA GLN A 180 -1.21 -14.89 46.73
C GLN A 180 -1.89 -15.90 47.66
N ARG A 181 -1.15 -16.93 48.08
CA ARG A 181 -1.69 -18.01 48.94
C ARG A 181 -0.86 -18.14 50.21
N GLU A 182 -1.38 -17.63 51.32
CA GLU A 182 -0.89 -17.86 52.70
C GLU A 182 0.65 -17.79 52.86
N GLY A 183 1.21 -16.63 52.52
CA GLY A 183 2.65 -16.35 52.66
C GLY A 183 3.50 -16.79 51.46
N VAL A 184 2.92 -17.47 50.47
CA VAL A 184 3.54 -17.71 49.17
C VAL A 184 3.06 -16.64 48.19
N VAL A 185 4.00 -15.87 47.63
CA VAL A 185 3.77 -15.08 46.42
C VAL A 185 3.64 -16.08 45.27
N GLY A 186 2.50 -16.08 44.61
CA GLY A 186 2.22 -16.96 43.48
C GLY A 186 2.75 -16.41 42.16
N GLU A 187 2.29 -17.04 41.10
CA GLU A 187 2.56 -16.65 39.72
C GLU A 187 1.95 -15.27 39.40
N GLU A 188 2.69 -14.50 38.59
CA GLU A 188 2.25 -13.26 37.96
C GLU A 188 1.56 -13.63 36.65
N PHE A 189 0.30 -13.21 36.50
CA PHE A 189 -0.54 -13.57 35.36
C PHE A 189 -0.46 -12.56 34.22
N SER A 190 -0.30 -11.28 34.57
CA SER A 190 -0.34 -10.16 33.64
C SER A 190 0.21 -8.88 34.28
N THR A 191 0.71 -7.95 33.46
CA THR A 191 1.14 -6.63 33.97
C THR A 191 0.70 -5.48 33.06
N GLU A 192 0.16 -4.42 33.65
CA GLU A 192 -0.21 -3.18 32.95
C GLU A 192 0.83 -2.09 33.22
N ARG A 193 1.25 -1.32 32.20
CA ARG A 193 2.41 -0.41 32.29
C ARG A 193 2.21 0.91 31.57
N PHE A 194 2.44 2.00 32.28
CA PHE A 194 2.35 3.35 31.73
C PHE A 194 3.30 4.34 32.41
N LEU A 195 3.53 5.46 31.74
CA LEU A 195 4.31 6.58 32.20
C LEU A 195 3.43 7.59 32.94
N LEU A 196 3.69 7.81 34.23
CA LEU A 196 3.09 8.89 35.00
C LEU A 196 3.89 10.17 34.83
N SER A 197 3.24 11.28 34.46
CA SER A 197 3.88 12.60 34.36
C SER A 197 3.73 13.39 35.65
N VAL A 198 4.84 13.89 36.20
CA VAL A 198 4.91 14.72 37.41
C VAL A 198 5.70 16.00 37.07
N PRO A 199 5.03 17.12 36.75
CA PRO A 199 5.71 18.34 36.33
C PRO A 199 6.39 19.04 37.51
N GLU A 200 7.25 20.01 37.22
CA GLU A 200 7.71 20.92 38.28
C GLU A 200 6.52 21.76 38.77
N PRO A 201 6.34 21.97 40.09
CA PRO A 201 5.27 22.82 40.59
C PRO A 201 5.52 24.26 40.13
N ALA A 202 4.55 24.83 39.41
CA ALA A 202 4.63 26.18 38.87
C ALA A 202 5.05 27.19 39.95
N GLY A 203 6.16 27.89 39.71
CA GLY A 203 6.83 28.68 40.74
C GLY A 203 5.96 29.85 41.24
N GLU A 204 5.47 29.73 42.49
CA GLU A 204 4.86 30.87 43.17
C GLU A 204 5.86 32.03 43.26
N SER A 205 5.61 33.10 42.51
CA SER A 205 6.31 34.37 42.72
C SER A 205 6.00 34.83 44.15
N PRO A 206 7.00 34.93 45.05
CA PRO A 206 6.76 34.88 46.49
C PRO A 206 5.89 36.05 46.96
N ALA A 207 4.70 35.73 47.46
CA ALA A 207 3.66 36.69 47.83
C ALA A 207 3.97 37.53 49.09
N ASP A 208 5.16 37.35 49.70
CA ASP A 208 5.60 38.11 50.87
C ASP A 208 6.94 38.82 50.59
N GLY A 209 7.02 40.10 50.95
CA GLY A 209 8.02 41.05 50.45
C GLY A 209 9.42 40.95 51.07
N THR A 210 9.87 39.75 51.42
CA THR A 210 11.21 39.52 51.99
C THR A 210 12.27 39.44 50.89
N LEU A 211 13.01 40.54 50.72
CA LEU A 211 14.20 40.61 49.87
C LEU A 211 15.32 39.68 50.37
N ILE A 212 15.29 38.45 49.90
CA ILE A 212 16.46 37.58 49.72
C ILE A 212 16.85 37.72 48.25
N ASP A 213 18.15 37.70 47.91
CA ASP A 213 18.60 37.81 46.53
C ASP A 213 18.07 36.65 45.68
N ALA A 214 16.94 36.88 45.01
CA ALA A 214 16.50 36.06 43.90
C ALA A 214 17.52 36.23 42.79
N VAL A 215 18.36 35.21 42.61
CA VAL A 215 19.03 35.02 41.32
C VAL A 215 17.90 34.81 40.32
N ASP A 216 17.74 35.74 39.37
CA ASP A 216 16.77 35.59 38.29
C ASP A 216 16.95 34.20 37.68
N PRO A 217 15.87 33.39 37.55
CA PRO A 217 16.00 32.06 36.97
C PRO A 217 16.63 32.22 35.58
N ALA A 218 17.69 31.44 35.32
CA ALA A 218 18.42 31.54 34.06
C ALA A 218 17.42 31.38 32.89
N PRO A 219 17.42 32.28 31.89
CA PRO A 219 16.40 32.29 30.86
C PRO A 219 16.42 30.94 30.12
N ALA A 220 15.35 30.17 30.29
CA ALA A 220 15.16 28.91 29.57
C ALA A 220 14.58 29.20 28.20
N ALA A 221 15.09 28.54 27.17
CA ALA A 221 14.50 28.60 25.84
C ALA A 221 13.16 27.87 25.86
N THR A 222 12.15 28.44 25.22
CA THR A 222 10.83 27.83 25.02
C THR A 222 10.79 27.26 23.59
N PRO A 223 10.78 25.93 23.39
CA PRO A 223 10.71 25.35 22.06
C PRO A 223 9.45 25.81 21.31
N GLY A 224 9.59 26.05 20.00
CA GLY A 224 8.42 26.10 19.11
C GLY A 224 7.80 24.70 19.00
N VAL A 225 6.47 24.59 18.91
CA VAL A 225 5.77 23.33 18.61
C VAL A 225 4.86 23.45 17.40
N SER A 226 4.86 22.41 16.57
CA SER A 226 3.89 22.22 15.49
C SER A 226 3.19 20.87 15.61
N LEU A 227 1.92 20.81 15.22
CA LEU A 227 1.09 19.59 15.22
C LEU A 227 0.55 19.31 13.82
N LEU A 228 0.79 18.10 13.31
CA LEU A 228 0.02 17.55 12.20
C LEU A 228 -1.12 16.68 12.76
N TYR A 229 -2.37 17.09 12.56
CA TYR A 229 -3.56 16.37 13.02
C TYR A 229 -4.17 15.55 11.88
N PRO A 230 -3.98 14.21 11.83
CA PRO A 230 -4.40 13.40 10.68
C PRO A 230 -5.90 13.04 10.70
N LEU A 231 -6.52 13.13 9.53
CA LEU A 231 -7.85 12.62 9.22
C LEU A 231 -7.74 11.61 8.07
N ALA A 232 -7.67 10.33 8.44
CA ALA A 232 -7.65 9.19 7.52
C ALA A 232 -8.49 8.02 8.07
N ALA A 233 -8.96 7.15 7.18
CA ALA A 233 -9.69 5.92 7.51
C ALA A 233 -9.56 4.90 6.38
N ARG A 234 -10.02 3.67 6.61
CA ARG A 234 -10.29 2.73 5.51
C ARG A 234 -11.59 3.14 4.81
N THR A 235 -11.58 3.07 3.48
CA THR A 235 -12.68 3.55 2.64
C THR A 235 -13.54 2.45 2.05
N ASP A 236 -13.05 1.20 2.08
CA ASP A 236 -13.71 -0.04 1.66
C ASP A 236 -14.44 0.00 0.30
N ILE A 237 -14.03 0.90 -0.60
CA ILE A 237 -14.49 0.93 -2.00
C ILE A 237 -14.19 -0.43 -2.63
N LEU A 238 -15.19 -1.04 -3.28
CA LEU A 238 -15.00 -2.32 -3.97
C LEU A 238 -14.07 -2.16 -5.19
N PRO A 239 -13.08 -3.04 -5.38
CA PRO A 239 -12.06 -2.92 -6.42
C PRO A 239 -12.62 -3.02 -7.84
N GLY A 240 -11.80 -2.62 -8.81
CA GLY A 240 -12.11 -2.67 -10.24
C GLY A 240 -13.11 -1.59 -10.66
N GLU A 241 -13.02 -0.40 -10.06
CA GLU A 241 -13.84 0.74 -10.47
C GLU A 241 -13.32 1.39 -11.76
N THR A 242 -14.21 1.96 -12.56
CA THR A 242 -13.85 2.84 -13.69
C THR A 242 -14.68 4.13 -13.64
N GLY A 243 -14.15 5.21 -14.21
CA GLY A 243 -14.82 6.52 -14.22
C GLY A 243 -16.13 6.57 -15.01
N ASP A 244 -16.90 7.64 -14.78
CA ASP A 244 -18.30 7.83 -15.20
C ASP A 244 -18.54 7.83 -16.73
N ALA A 245 -18.88 6.69 -17.34
CA ALA A 245 -19.43 6.67 -18.70
C ALA A 245 -20.25 5.40 -19.04
N PRO A 246 -21.45 5.53 -19.65
CA PRO A 246 -22.12 6.78 -20.07
C PRO A 246 -22.91 7.47 -18.94
N ASP A 247 -23.24 6.74 -17.88
CA ASP A 247 -23.85 7.24 -16.65
C ASP A 247 -22.80 7.29 -15.53
N ALA A 248 -23.13 7.90 -14.39
CA ALA A 248 -22.20 7.99 -13.25
C ALA A 248 -22.03 6.62 -12.56
N THR A 249 -20.79 6.21 -12.33
CA THR A 249 -20.45 4.93 -11.69
C THR A 249 -20.88 4.98 -10.21
N PRO A 250 -21.83 4.12 -9.77
CA PRO A 250 -22.27 4.14 -8.39
C PRO A 250 -21.11 3.81 -7.46
N LEU A 251 -20.95 4.57 -6.37
CA LEU A 251 -20.05 4.18 -5.29
C LEU A 251 -20.60 2.90 -4.65
N ILE A 252 -19.80 1.83 -4.65
CA ILE A 252 -20.11 0.58 -3.96
C ILE A 252 -19.03 0.31 -2.93
N LEU A 253 -19.43 0.16 -1.66
CA LEU A 253 -18.56 -0.18 -0.54
C LEU A 253 -18.74 -1.65 -0.14
N GLY A 254 -17.70 -2.27 0.41
CA GLY A 254 -17.74 -3.62 0.97
C GLY A 254 -18.24 -3.70 2.41
N SER A 255 -18.37 -2.56 3.10
CA SER A 255 -18.78 -2.45 4.50
C SER A 255 -19.63 -1.20 4.74
N GLU A 256 -20.22 -1.11 5.94
CA GLU A 256 -20.78 0.14 6.49
C GLU A 256 -19.85 0.74 7.56
N ASP A 257 -18.59 0.29 7.64
CA ASP A 257 -17.70 0.62 8.77
C ASP A 257 -17.29 2.10 8.73
N LEU A 258 -17.00 2.64 7.54
CA LEU A 258 -16.79 4.08 7.34
C LEU A 258 -18.05 4.90 7.70
N ALA A 259 -19.26 4.40 7.41
CA ALA A 259 -20.49 5.06 7.85
C ALA A 259 -20.62 5.06 9.39
N GLY A 260 -20.21 3.97 10.04
CA GLY A 260 -20.07 3.87 11.49
C GLY A 260 -19.06 4.88 12.08
N GLU A 261 -17.94 5.14 11.40
CA GLU A 261 -16.97 6.16 11.84
C GLU A 261 -17.47 7.60 11.66
N LEU A 262 -18.28 7.85 10.64
CA LEU A 262 -18.88 9.16 10.35
C LEU A 262 -20.08 9.49 11.24
N ALA A 263 -20.80 8.48 11.74
CA ALA A 263 -21.99 8.63 12.57
C ALA A 263 -21.74 9.34 13.92
N PRO A 264 -22.79 9.79 14.64
CA PRO A 264 -22.63 10.38 15.96
C PRO A 264 -22.01 9.40 16.98
N GLY A 265 -20.84 9.74 17.52
CA GLY A 265 -20.04 8.85 18.37
C GLY A 265 -19.07 7.93 17.60
N GLY A 266 -19.07 7.98 16.27
CA GLY A 266 -18.06 7.34 15.43
C GLY A 266 -16.70 8.04 15.49
N ARG A 267 -15.62 7.30 15.19
CA ARG A 267 -14.23 7.78 15.33
C ARG A 267 -13.96 9.09 14.59
N LEU A 268 -14.29 9.17 13.30
CA LEU A 268 -14.06 10.37 12.49
C LEU A 268 -14.92 11.56 12.94
N ARG A 269 -16.10 11.31 13.51
CA ARG A 269 -16.93 12.38 14.10
C ARG A 269 -16.34 12.91 15.40
N LEU A 270 -15.88 12.01 16.28
CA LEU A 270 -15.23 12.39 17.53
C LEU A 270 -13.95 13.19 17.27
N LEU A 271 -13.09 12.79 16.32
CA LEU A 271 -11.88 13.54 15.97
C LEU A 271 -12.16 15.02 15.59
N LEU A 272 -13.21 15.30 14.78
CA LEU A 272 -13.61 16.68 14.49
C LEU A 272 -14.15 17.42 15.73
N GLY A 273 -14.73 16.68 16.68
CA GLY A 273 -15.15 17.18 17.99
C GLY A 273 -13.97 17.61 18.86
N GLU A 274 -13.04 16.68 19.16
CA GLU A 274 -11.88 16.92 20.02
C GLU A 274 -11.05 18.12 19.52
N TYR A 275 -10.73 18.16 18.22
CA TYR A 275 -9.97 19.26 17.64
C TYR A 275 -10.72 20.60 17.71
N ARG A 276 -12.04 20.60 17.46
CA ARG A 276 -12.87 21.82 17.54
C ARG A 276 -12.99 22.34 18.97
N GLU A 277 -13.18 21.46 19.95
CA GLU A 277 -13.31 21.85 21.36
C GLU A 277 -12.00 22.47 21.87
N ALA A 278 -10.86 21.83 21.59
CA ALA A 278 -9.56 22.33 22.00
C ALA A 278 -9.18 23.68 21.38
N ILE A 279 -9.31 23.87 20.05
CA ILE A 279 -9.00 25.19 19.43
C ILE A 279 -9.97 26.30 19.89
N SER A 280 -11.15 25.93 20.41
CA SER A 280 -12.13 26.88 20.99
C SER A 280 -11.90 27.15 22.49
N GLY A 281 -11.01 26.38 23.14
CA GLY A 281 -10.79 26.39 24.58
C GLY A 281 -9.72 27.40 25.05
N PRO A 282 -9.43 27.39 26.36
CA PRO A 282 -8.17 27.92 26.89
C PRO A 282 -6.97 27.34 26.12
N GLY A 283 -5.89 28.11 25.92
CA GLY A 283 -4.78 27.77 25.02
C GLY A 283 -5.10 27.62 23.52
N GLY A 284 -6.37 27.48 23.12
CA GLY A 284 -6.81 26.99 21.82
C GLY A 284 -6.33 27.76 20.59
N GLN A 285 -6.17 29.09 20.67
CA GLN A 285 -5.61 29.86 19.55
C GLN A 285 -4.15 29.49 19.27
N ALA A 286 -3.33 29.28 20.31
CA ALA A 286 -1.94 28.87 20.13
C ALA A 286 -1.86 27.45 19.53
N LEU A 287 -2.76 26.54 19.94
CA LEU A 287 -2.89 25.23 19.31
C LEU A 287 -3.31 25.34 17.83
N GLN A 288 -4.25 26.23 17.49
CA GLN A 288 -4.67 26.47 16.10
C GLN A 288 -3.50 27.00 15.26
N ASP A 289 -2.82 28.04 15.75
CA ASP A 289 -1.68 28.67 15.07
C ASP A 289 -0.52 27.67 14.86
N ALA A 290 -0.37 26.69 15.77
CA ALA A 290 0.61 25.61 15.70
C ALA A 290 0.20 24.40 14.83
N SER A 291 -1.05 24.29 14.35
CA SER A 291 -1.57 23.03 13.79
C SER A 291 -2.02 23.08 12.32
N CYS A 292 -1.80 21.98 11.61
CA CYS A 292 -2.39 21.69 10.31
C CYS A 292 -3.22 20.40 10.35
N ILE A 293 -4.36 20.41 9.68
CA ILE A 293 -5.18 19.22 9.43
C ILE A 293 -4.59 18.47 8.22
N GLY A 294 -4.11 17.24 8.43
CA GLY A 294 -3.63 16.36 7.37
C GLY A 294 -4.76 15.49 6.85
N VAL A 295 -5.26 15.76 5.64
CA VAL A 295 -6.42 15.05 5.08
C VAL A 295 -5.96 13.97 4.10
N ASP A 296 -6.40 12.73 4.31
CA ASP A 296 -6.31 11.67 3.30
C ASP A 296 -7.31 11.95 2.16
N PRO A 297 -6.84 12.12 0.92
CA PRO A 297 -7.72 12.41 -0.21
C PRO A 297 -8.58 11.21 -0.64
N ALA A 298 -8.19 9.97 -0.30
CA ALA A 298 -9.03 8.80 -0.54
C ALA A 298 -10.26 8.84 0.36
N LEU A 299 -10.08 9.10 1.66
CA LEU A 299 -11.19 9.40 2.58
C LEU A 299 -12.05 10.55 2.04
N LEU A 300 -11.44 11.68 1.65
CA LEU A 300 -12.17 12.87 1.23
C LEU A 300 -13.06 12.63 -0.01
N ASP A 301 -12.55 11.96 -1.05
CA ASP A 301 -13.37 11.62 -2.25
C ASP A 301 -14.45 10.58 -1.92
N THR A 302 -14.14 9.60 -1.07
CA THR A 302 -15.12 8.58 -0.64
C THR A 302 -16.30 9.22 0.08
N VAL A 303 -16.06 10.08 1.07
CA VAL A 303 -17.15 10.71 1.84
C VAL A 303 -17.91 11.73 0.98
N ASP A 304 -17.24 12.46 0.09
CA ASP A 304 -17.88 13.32 -0.91
C ASP A 304 -18.86 12.53 -1.80
N ARG A 305 -18.46 11.35 -2.26
CA ARG A 305 -19.32 10.42 -3.00
C ARG A 305 -20.44 9.83 -2.12
N MET A 306 -20.16 9.38 -0.89
CA MET A 306 -21.19 8.89 0.05
C MET A 306 -22.28 9.92 0.30
N SER A 307 -21.95 11.22 0.36
CA SER A 307 -22.92 12.31 0.54
C SER A 307 -23.95 12.42 -0.59
N ARG A 308 -23.64 11.90 -1.79
CA ARG A 308 -24.54 11.79 -2.95
C ARG A 308 -25.38 10.50 -2.96
N GLY A 309 -25.03 9.52 -2.11
CA GLY A 309 -25.63 8.19 -2.05
C GLY A 309 -24.67 7.12 -2.59
N TYR A 310 -24.73 5.93 -1.98
CA TYR A 310 -23.85 4.78 -2.29
C TYR A 310 -24.59 3.45 -2.05
N LEU A 311 -23.98 2.36 -2.51
CA LEU A 311 -24.45 0.99 -2.34
C LEU A 311 -23.48 0.17 -1.49
N VAL A 312 -23.95 -0.93 -0.90
CA VAL A 312 -23.13 -1.90 -0.18
C VAL A 312 -23.40 -3.31 -0.73
N ASP A 313 -22.34 -3.99 -1.16
CA ASP A 313 -22.33 -5.31 -1.83
C ASP A 313 -21.00 -6.04 -1.52
N ASP A 314 -20.92 -7.37 -1.69
CA ASP A 314 -19.70 -8.15 -1.37
C ASP A 314 -18.65 -8.16 -2.51
N ALA A 315 -19.04 -7.77 -3.72
CA ALA A 315 -18.18 -7.64 -4.90
C ALA A 315 -18.83 -6.72 -5.94
N ARG A 316 -18.01 -6.15 -6.83
CA ARG A 316 -18.48 -5.26 -7.91
C ARG A 316 -19.08 -6.07 -9.06
N PRO A 317 -20.29 -5.75 -9.57
CA PRO A 317 -20.79 -6.33 -10.82
C PRO A 317 -19.86 -6.00 -12.00
N VAL A 318 -19.53 -6.99 -12.82
CA VAL A 318 -18.75 -6.75 -14.06
C VAL A 318 -19.70 -6.26 -15.15
N GLU A 319 -19.94 -4.95 -15.17
CA GLU A 319 -20.91 -4.28 -16.08
C GLU A 319 -20.57 -4.41 -17.57
N ILE A 320 -19.31 -4.75 -17.89
CA ILE A 320 -18.86 -4.98 -19.26
C ILE A 320 -19.43 -6.32 -19.76
N GLU A 321 -20.65 -6.30 -20.33
CA GLU A 321 -21.31 -7.47 -20.93
C GLU A 321 -20.38 -8.19 -21.93
N ALA A 322 -19.68 -9.22 -21.44
CA ALA A 322 -19.16 -10.28 -22.30
C ALA A 322 -20.39 -10.94 -22.91
N GLY A 323 -20.47 -10.97 -24.24
CA GLY A 323 -21.69 -11.35 -24.98
C GLY A 323 -22.09 -12.81 -24.76
N GLN A 324 -22.68 -13.10 -23.60
CA GLN A 324 -23.23 -14.41 -23.25
C GLN A 324 -24.19 -14.81 -24.37
N ARG A 325 -24.05 -16.04 -24.86
CA ARG A 325 -25.02 -16.54 -25.81
C ARG A 325 -26.31 -16.75 -25.04
N LEU A 326 -27.43 -16.37 -25.65
CA LEU A 326 -28.81 -16.46 -25.13
C LEU A 326 -29.30 -17.91 -24.87
N ARG A 327 -28.38 -18.88 -24.74
CA ARG A 327 -28.54 -20.26 -24.27
C ARG A 327 -27.89 -20.47 -22.91
N ASP A 328 -26.76 -19.82 -22.67
CA ASP A 328 -25.87 -20.10 -21.55
C ASP A 328 -26.41 -19.40 -20.28
N SER A 329 -27.04 -18.23 -20.48
CA SER A 329 -27.86 -17.48 -19.52
C SER A 329 -29.15 -18.18 -19.03
N TRP A 330 -29.33 -19.48 -19.29
CA TRP A 330 -30.46 -20.30 -18.77
C TRP A 330 -30.01 -21.29 -17.68
N THR A 331 -28.72 -21.30 -17.35
CA THR A 331 -28.11 -22.23 -16.38
C THR A 331 -27.35 -21.55 -15.24
N GLU A 332 -27.19 -20.23 -15.29
CA GLU A 332 -26.76 -19.42 -14.15
C GLU A 332 -28.02 -18.93 -13.43
N GLU A 333 -28.43 -19.67 -12.39
CA GLU A 333 -29.40 -19.13 -11.41
C GLU A 333 -28.71 -17.98 -10.67
N MET A 334 -29.33 -16.80 -10.71
CA MET A 334 -28.75 -15.55 -10.25
C MET A 334 -28.90 -15.41 -8.72
N ASP A 335 -28.33 -16.37 -7.99
CA ASP A 335 -28.32 -16.48 -6.53
C ASP A 335 -27.36 -15.46 -5.87
N ARG A 336 -27.46 -14.17 -6.27
CA ARG A 336 -26.81 -13.04 -5.63
C ARG A 336 -27.89 -12.14 -5.03
N ASP A 337 -27.78 -11.81 -3.74
CA ASP A 337 -28.62 -10.77 -3.16
C ASP A 337 -28.30 -9.40 -3.81
N PRO A 338 -29.30 -8.54 -4.04
CA PRO A 338 -29.07 -7.25 -4.69
C PRO A 338 -28.33 -6.28 -3.76
N ALA A 339 -27.38 -5.52 -4.32
CA ALA A 339 -26.67 -4.43 -3.65
C ALA A 339 -27.64 -3.56 -2.82
N THR A 340 -27.29 -3.35 -1.55
CA THR A 340 -28.15 -2.66 -0.59
C THR A 340 -27.89 -1.15 -0.59
N GLN A 341 -28.92 -0.36 -0.29
CA GLN A 341 -28.79 1.10 -0.19
C GLN A 341 -28.07 1.48 1.10
N GLY A 342 -26.88 2.10 0.98
CA GLY A 342 -26.07 2.49 2.13
C GLY A 342 -26.74 3.56 3.00
N VAL A 343 -26.52 3.51 4.31
CA VAL A 343 -27.28 4.32 5.31
C VAL A 343 -26.60 5.64 5.69
N GLY A 344 -25.27 5.75 5.54
CA GLY A 344 -24.44 6.85 6.05
C GLY A 344 -24.50 8.16 5.27
N GLN A 345 -25.36 8.32 4.27
CA GLN A 345 -25.39 9.51 3.40
C GLN A 345 -25.52 10.82 4.18
N ALA A 346 -26.39 10.87 5.18
CA ALA A 346 -26.64 12.07 5.98
C ALA A 346 -25.44 12.42 6.89
N ASP A 347 -24.77 11.41 7.42
CA ASP A 347 -23.59 11.59 8.28
C ASP A 347 -22.35 11.99 7.48
N ALA A 348 -22.15 11.41 6.29
CA ALA A 348 -21.16 11.85 5.32
C ALA A 348 -21.35 13.33 4.94
N ALA A 349 -22.58 13.74 4.60
CA ALA A 349 -22.90 15.13 4.28
C ALA A 349 -22.66 16.09 5.46
N THR A 350 -22.95 15.64 6.70
CA THR A 350 -22.75 16.45 7.91
C THR A 350 -21.26 16.58 8.25
N TRP A 351 -20.51 15.48 8.24
CA TRP A 351 -19.07 15.46 8.50
C TRP A 351 -18.28 16.34 7.51
N LEU A 352 -18.67 16.36 6.23
CA LEU A 352 -18.06 17.26 5.24
C LEU A 352 -18.37 18.74 5.49
N ALA A 353 -19.54 19.07 6.02
CA ALA A 353 -19.84 20.45 6.43
C ALA A 353 -18.98 20.85 7.64
N GLU A 354 -18.90 19.97 8.63
CA GLU A 354 -18.07 20.13 9.83
C GLU A 354 -16.57 20.27 9.50
N LEU A 355 -16.06 19.51 8.54
CA LEU A 355 -14.68 19.60 8.06
C LEU A 355 -14.41 20.87 7.26
N ARG A 356 -15.37 21.34 6.43
CA ARG A 356 -15.27 22.63 5.72
C ARG A 356 -15.14 23.81 6.67
N GLU A 357 -15.92 23.82 7.76
CA GLU A 357 -15.89 24.89 8.76
C GLU A 357 -14.55 24.95 9.51
N LEU A 358 -13.93 23.79 9.78
CA LEU A 358 -12.59 23.72 10.39
C LEU A 358 -11.48 24.08 9.39
N ALA A 359 -11.53 23.51 8.18
CA ALA A 359 -10.56 23.76 7.10
C ALA A 359 -10.50 25.24 6.67
N ALA A 360 -11.60 25.98 6.80
CA ALA A 360 -11.65 27.41 6.50
C ALA A 360 -10.94 28.31 7.54
N GLN A 361 -10.48 27.74 8.66
CA GLN A 361 -9.89 28.47 9.80
C GLN A 361 -8.50 27.94 10.18
N SER A 362 -8.26 26.64 10.05
CA SER A 362 -6.96 26.01 10.30
C SER A 362 -6.18 25.76 9.00
N CYS A 363 -4.86 25.57 9.12
CA CYS A 363 -4.05 25.07 8.02
C CYS A 363 -4.50 23.67 7.57
N VAL A 364 -4.38 23.35 6.28
CA VAL A 364 -4.69 22.02 5.71
C VAL A 364 -3.55 21.56 4.80
N LEU A 365 -3.18 20.28 4.87
CA LEU A 365 -2.28 19.63 3.92
C LEU A 365 -2.82 18.29 3.43
N ALA A 366 -2.36 17.84 2.26
CA ALA A 366 -2.69 16.53 1.71
C ALA A 366 -1.76 15.45 2.28
N LEU A 367 -2.32 14.31 2.68
CA LEU A 367 -1.57 13.07 2.88
C LEU A 367 -1.48 12.30 1.55
N PRO A 368 -0.49 11.39 1.37
CA PRO A 368 -0.47 10.48 0.22
C PRO A 368 -1.77 9.66 0.13
N TRP A 369 -2.26 9.45 -1.09
CA TRP A 369 -3.56 8.81 -1.34
C TRP A 369 -3.74 7.49 -0.56
N GLY A 370 -4.75 7.42 0.32
CA GLY A 370 -5.08 6.21 1.08
C GLY A 370 -3.98 5.74 2.04
N GLY A 371 -2.99 6.60 2.35
CA GLY A 371 -1.81 6.21 3.11
C GLY A 371 -0.85 5.27 2.36
N ALA A 372 -0.82 5.36 1.01
CA ALA A 372 0.12 4.64 0.16
C ALA A 372 1.57 4.79 0.64
N ASP A 373 2.32 3.68 0.64
CA ASP A 373 3.73 3.67 0.98
C ASP A 373 4.56 4.07 -0.26
N LEU A 374 5.19 5.24 -0.19
CA LEU A 374 5.83 5.87 -1.35
C LEU A 374 7.05 5.10 -1.86
N ASP A 375 7.76 4.36 -0.99
CA ASP A 375 8.85 3.50 -1.43
C ASP A 375 8.31 2.31 -2.22
N ALA A 376 7.21 1.69 -1.77
CA ALA A 376 6.56 0.59 -2.49
C ALA A 376 5.89 1.04 -3.80
N VAL A 377 5.39 2.28 -3.85
CA VAL A 377 4.90 2.90 -5.10
C VAL A 377 6.05 3.14 -6.07
N ASN A 378 7.19 3.65 -5.60
CA ASN A 378 8.37 3.87 -6.43
C ASN A 378 8.87 2.56 -7.09
N SER A 379 8.95 1.48 -6.32
CA SER A 379 9.39 0.17 -6.84
C SER A 379 8.41 -0.50 -7.81
N THR A 380 7.25 0.10 -8.10
CA THR A 380 6.46 -0.31 -9.28
C THR A 380 7.04 0.18 -10.60
N ALA A 381 8.02 1.08 -10.58
CA ALA A 381 8.61 1.81 -11.71
C ALA A 381 7.59 2.54 -12.60
N ASN A 382 6.45 2.96 -12.03
CA ASN A 382 5.36 3.63 -12.75
C ASN A 382 5.19 5.09 -12.30
N GLU A 383 5.50 6.03 -13.20
CA GLU A 383 5.39 7.48 -12.89
C GLU A 383 3.96 7.88 -12.50
N TRP A 384 2.95 7.35 -13.19
CA TRP A 384 1.55 7.77 -13.03
C TRP A 384 0.91 7.33 -11.72
N LEU A 385 1.41 6.23 -11.15
CA LEU A 385 1.05 5.79 -9.81
C LEU A 385 1.62 6.74 -8.74
N MET A 386 2.89 7.16 -8.88
CA MET A 386 3.48 8.17 -8.00
C MET A 386 2.78 9.54 -8.13
N ARG A 387 2.42 9.95 -9.34
CA ARG A 387 1.71 11.22 -9.59
C ARG A 387 0.28 11.23 -9.01
N GLU A 388 -0.50 10.16 -9.13
CA GLU A 388 -1.80 10.05 -8.42
C GLU A 388 -1.62 10.02 -6.89
N ALA A 389 -0.53 9.44 -6.36
CA ALA A 389 -0.27 9.40 -4.92
C ALA A 389 0.00 10.78 -4.31
N LEU A 390 0.65 11.68 -5.06
CA LEU A 390 1.13 12.98 -4.57
C LEU A 390 0.26 14.16 -5.04
N GLU A 391 -0.04 14.27 -6.34
CA GLU A 391 -0.68 15.46 -6.91
C GLU A 391 -2.21 15.49 -6.74
N ARG A 392 -2.86 14.32 -6.68
CA ARG A 392 -4.33 14.24 -6.67
C ARG A 392 -4.95 14.91 -5.43
N GLY A 393 -4.28 14.81 -4.29
CA GLY A 393 -4.81 15.25 -2.99
C GLY A 393 -5.06 16.76 -2.89
N PRO A 394 -4.08 17.62 -3.23
CA PRO A 394 -4.25 19.07 -3.24
C PRO A 394 -5.46 19.56 -4.07
N TYR A 395 -5.71 18.95 -5.24
CA TYR A 395 -6.88 19.28 -6.07
C TYR A 395 -8.20 18.90 -5.41
N LEU A 396 -8.29 17.73 -4.77
CA LEU A 396 -9.51 17.28 -4.09
C LEU A 396 -9.84 18.11 -2.85
N ILE A 397 -8.83 18.48 -2.06
CA ILE A 397 -9.01 19.41 -0.94
C ILE A 397 -9.59 20.73 -1.44
N ARG A 398 -9.05 21.28 -2.53
CA ARG A 398 -9.57 22.51 -3.12
C ARG A 398 -11.00 22.36 -3.67
N ARG A 399 -11.28 21.27 -4.40
CA ARG A 399 -12.60 20.95 -4.98
C ARG A 399 -13.68 20.77 -3.92
N ILE A 400 -13.37 20.02 -2.85
CA ILE A 400 -14.36 19.53 -1.89
C ILE A 400 -14.45 20.44 -0.66
N LEU A 401 -13.32 20.91 -0.12
CA LEU A 401 -13.28 21.75 1.08
C LEU A 401 -13.27 23.26 0.78
N GLY A 402 -12.94 23.66 -0.46
CA GLY A 402 -12.96 25.08 -0.88
C GLY A 402 -11.76 25.91 -0.45
N VAL A 403 -10.71 25.27 0.08
CA VAL A 403 -9.48 25.92 0.60
C VAL A 403 -8.26 25.56 -0.26
N ILE A 404 -7.22 26.39 -0.21
CA ILE A 404 -5.92 26.06 -0.84
C ILE A 404 -5.07 25.37 0.23
N PRO A 405 -4.72 24.08 0.08
CA PRO A 405 -3.84 23.39 1.01
C PRO A 405 -2.38 23.82 0.86
N MET A 406 -1.55 23.44 1.82
CA MET A 406 -0.10 23.46 1.64
C MET A 406 0.32 22.60 0.44
N THR A 407 1.23 23.12 -0.36
CA THR A 407 1.85 22.44 -1.51
C THR A 407 3.31 22.16 -1.22
N ASN A 408 3.94 21.26 -2.00
CA ASN A 408 5.36 20.92 -1.87
C ASN A 408 5.74 20.37 -0.48
N VAL A 409 4.79 19.70 0.18
CA VAL A 409 4.99 18.98 1.44
C VAL A 409 4.59 17.53 1.23
N VAL A 410 5.51 16.62 1.47
CA VAL A 410 5.28 15.16 1.42
C VAL A 410 5.34 14.60 2.83
N VAL A 411 4.35 13.77 3.17
CA VAL A 411 4.26 13.07 4.47
C VAL A 411 4.29 11.55 4.20
N PRO A 412 5.48 10.94 4.04
CA PRO A 412 5.61 9.51 3.81
C PRO A 412 5.01 8.73 4.98
N GLY A 413 4.04 7.86 4.72
CA GLY A 413 3.33 7.14 5.78
C GLY A 413 4.23 6.25 6.65
N SER A 414 5.41 5.86 6.13
CA SER A 414 6.46 5.08 6.80
C SER A 414 7.33 5.91 7.75
N GLY A 415 7.32 7.25 7.61
CA GLY A 415 8.20 8.16 8.34
C GLY A 415 9.67 8.15 7.88
N TYR A 416 9.95 7.55 6.72
CA TYR A 416 11.23 7.62 6.01
C TYR A 416 10.98 7.54 4.50
N VAL A 417 12.02 7.72 3.69
CA VAL A 417 12.02 7.39 2.26
C VAL A 417 13.35 6.75 1.87
N GLY A 418 13.33 5.87 0.88
CA GLY A 418 14.53 5.29 0.28
C GLY A 418 15.25 6.24 -0.68
N VAL A 419 16.54 5.98 -0.91
CA VAL A 419 17.37 6.81 -1.82
C VAL A 419 16.85 6.79 -3.26
N ALA A 420 16.34 5.65 -3.73
CA ALA A 420 15.72 5.52 -5.05
C ALA A 420 14.41 6.32 -5.20
N THR A 421 13.64 6.46 -4.11
CA THR A 421 12.36 7.19 -4.08
C THR A 421 12.54 8.69 -4.08
N ALA A 422 13.59 9.21 -3.44
CA ALA A 422 13.73 10.63 -3.16
C ALA A 422 13.62 11.54 -4.42
N PRO A 423 14.22 11.24 -5.59
CA PRO A 423 14.04 12.04 -6.79
C PRO A 423 12.59 12.04 -7.32
N ALA A 424 11.87 10.91 -7.23
CA ALA A 424 10.48 10.80 -7.69
C ALA A 424 9.50 11.66 -6.86
N LEU A 425 9.88 12.07 -5.65
CA LEU A 425 9.12 13.03 -4.84
C LEU A 425 9.05 14.44 -5.46
N GLY A 426 9.83 14.72 -6.51
CA GLY A 426 9.73 15.96 -7.30
C GLY A 426 8.36 16.15 -7.96
N TRP A 427 7.58 15.07 -8.18
CA TRP A 427 6.19 15.16 -8.63
C TRP A 427 5.26 15.89 -7.64
N ALA A 428 5.69 16.14 -6.40
CA ALA A 428 4.96 16.99 -5.45
C ALA A 428 5.19 18.50 -5.62
N ASP A 429 6.00 18.94 -6.61
CA ASP A 429 6.23 20.36 -6.87
C ASP A 429 5.09 21.00 -7.69
N LEU A 430 4.33 21.88 -7.03
CA LEU A 430 3.22 22.62 -7.61
C LEU A 430 3.57 24.13 -7.76
N ALA A 431 4.86 24.42 -8.02
CA ALA A 431 5.50 25.75 -8.01
C ALA A 431 4.71 26.93 -8.62
N THR A 432 3.85 26.68 -9.62
CA THR A 432 2.98 27.70 -10.18
C THR A 432 1.52 27.25 -10.16
N ASN A 433 0.73 27.88 -9.28
CA ASN A 433 -0.69 27.59 -9.08
C ASN A 433 -1.57 27.81 -10.33
N GLU A 434 -1.05 28.40 -11.42
CA GLU A 434 -1.73 28.46 -12.71
C GLU A 434 -1.60 27.14 -13.50
N ALA A 435 -0.41 26.55 -13.58
CA ALA A 435 -0.16 25.31 -14.32
C ALA A 435 -0.82 24.09 -13.68
N ALA A 436 -0.89 24.06 -12.34
CA ALA A 436 -1.60 23.02 -11.60
C ALA A 436 -3.13 23.05 -11.81
N GLY A 437 -3.71 24.18 -12.23
CA GLY A 437 -5.17 24.40 -12.17
C GLY A 437 -5.68 24.82 -10.78
N LEU A 438 -4.79 25.06 -9.82
CA LEU A 438 -5.09 25.71 -8.53
C LEU A 438 -5.39 27.23 -8.68
N SER A 439 -5.60 27.71 -9.91
CA SER A 439 -5.81 29.12 -10.27
C SER A 439 -7.04 29.72 -9.57
N ALA A 440 -6.98 31.02 -9.26
CA ALA A 440 -7.88 31.69 -8.30
C ALA A 440 -9.38 31.73 -8.67
N ASP A 441 -9.79 31.23 -9.84
CA ASP A 441 -11.19 31.14 -10.27
C ASP A 441 -11.79 29.75 -9.94
N PRO A 442 -12.76 29.64 -9.00
CA PRO A 442 -13.41 28.38 -8.68
C PRO A 442 -14.52 27.98 -9.69
N GLU A 443 -14.91 28.86 -10.62
CA GLU A 443 -15.90 28.54 -11.66
C GLU A 443 -15.26 27.87 -12.90
N ARG A 444 -13.92 27.78 -12.98
CA ARG A 444 -13.23 26.88 -13.93
C ARG A 444 -13.35 25.44 -13.43
N THR A 445 -14.45 24.79 -13.78
CA THR A 445 -14.92 23.47 -13.28
C THR A 445 -14.00 22.28 -13.51
N ASP A 446 -12.93 22.45 -14.28
CA ASP A 446 -12.12 21.35 -14.81
C ASP A 446 -11.07 20.88 -13.79
N ALA A 447 -11.54 20.45 -12.60
CA ALA A 447 -10.73 20.08 -11.42
C ALA A 447 -9.81 18.85 -11.61
N HIS A 448 -9.73 18.34 -12.84
CA HIS A 448 -8.92 17.20 -13.28
C HIS A 448 -7.79 17.65 -14.22
N ALA A 449 -7.76 18.92 -14.63
CA ALA A 449 -6.91 19.46 -15.69
C ALA A 449 -5.41 19.18 -15.48
N GLY A 450 -4.82 19.43 -14.31
CA GLY A 450 -3.36 19.30 -14.12
C GLY A 450 -2.78 17.92 -14.47
N LEU A 451 -3.36 16.84 -13.94
CA LEU A 451 -2.95 15.48 -14.26
C LEU A 451 -3.41 15.04 -15.67
N GLN A 452 -4.60 15.47 -16.11
CA GLN A 452 -5.15 15.13 -17.42
C GLN A 452 -4.39 15.78 -18.58
N GLU A 453 -4.05 17.07 -18.49
CA GLU A 453 -3.31 17.80 -19.53
C GLU A 453 -1.89 17.23 -19.64
N ALA A 454 -1.20 17.05 -18.51
CA ALA A 454 0.12 16.42 -18.49
C ALA A 454 0.12 14.95 -18.99
N TRP A 455 -0.99 14.23 -18.87
CA TRP A 455 -1.14 12.89 -19.46
C TRP A 455 -1.22 12.95 -20.99
N GLU A 456 -1.97 13.91 -21.56
CA GLU A 456 -2.05 14.05 -23.02
C GLU A 456 -0.70 14.47 -23.62
N ASP A 457 0.05 15.34 -22.94
CA ASP A 457 1.39 15.76 -23.37
C ASP A 457 2.38 14.57 -23.37
N SER A 458 2.51 13.84 -22.25
CA SER A 458 3.36 12.64 -22.16
C SER A 458 2.97 11.57 -23.21
N ALA A 459 1.67 11.31 -23.38
CA ALA A 459 1.18 10.37 -24.38
C ALA A 459 1.41 10.84 -25.84
N SER A 460 1.52 12.15 -26.08
CA SER A 460 1.84 12.74 -27.39
C SER A 460 3.33 12.57 -27.74
N ASP A 461 4.21 12.77 -26.76
CA ASP A 461 5.65 12.61 -26.96
C ASP A 461 6.04 11.14 -27.16
N LEU A 462 5.51 10.22 -26.33
CA LEU A 462 5.70 8.77 -26.50
C LEU A 462 5.19 8.28 -27.88
N ALA A 463 4.06 8.80 -28.36
CA ALA A 463 3.54 8.47 -29.68
C ALA A 463 4.42 9.00 -30.83
N SER A 464 5.25 10.02 -30.57
CA SER A 464 6.18 10.62 -31.53
C SER A 464 7.53 9.88 -31.61
N GLU A 465 7.96 9.20 -30.53
CA GLU A 465 9.17 8.37 -30.52
C GLU A 465 8.94 6.94 -31.07
N GLY A 466 7.72 6.43 -30.95
CA GLY A 466 7.32 5.03 -31.23
C GLY A 466 7.39 4.52 -32.68
N GLU A 467 8.13 5.15 -33.60
CA GLU A 467 8.33 4.63 -34.97
C GLU A 467 9.40 3.51 -35.07
N ALA A 468 10.18 3.28 -34.01
CA ALA A 468 11.42 2.48 -34.07
C ALA A 468 11.39 1.10 -33.35
N GLY A 469 10.21 0.52 -33.09
CA GLY A 469 10.06 -0.73 -32.34
C GLY A 469 9.15 -1.78 -32.99
N GLY A 470 9.56 -3.05 -32.96
CA GLY A 470 8.67 -4.18 -33.21
C GLY A 470 8.00 -4.62 -31.90
N GLY A 471 6.74 -4.25 -31.71
CA GLY A 471 6.03 -4.39 -30.42
C GLY A 471 6.00 -5.81 -29.81
N SER A 472 5.83 -5.86 -28.49
CA SER A 472 5.68 -7.11 -27.74
C SER A 472 4.46 -7.92 -28.22
N LEU A 473 4.51 -9.25 -28.05
CA LEU A 473 3.31 -10.09 -28.18
C LEU A 473 2.53 -10.20 -26.86
N GLU A 474 3.23 -9.98 -25.75
CA GLU A 474 2.73 -10.09 -24.40
C GLU A 474 2.36 -8.69 -23.90
N ALA A 475 1.21 -8.58 -23.22
CA ALA A 475 0.76 -7.36 -22.57
C ALA A 475 1.53 -7.18 -21.25
N THR A 476 1.75 -5.93 -20.84
CA THR A 476 2.37 -5.58 -19.54
C THR A 476 1.68 -6.22 -18.34
N LEU A 477 0.36 -6.48 -18.44
CA LEU A 477 -0.40 -7.22 -17.43
C LEU A 477 0.13 -8.63 -17.15
N ASP A 478 0.76 -9.27 -18.13
CA ASP A 478 1.28 -10.64 -18.05
C ASP A 478 2.82 -10.70 -17.95
N ASP A 479 3.50 -9.55 -17.85
CA ASP A 479 4.96 -9.47 -17.75
C ASP A 479 5.46 -10.00 -16.39
N THR A 480 6.39 -10.95 -16.40
CA THR A 480 6.95 -11.57 -15.18
C THR A 480 8.31 -11.02 -14.79
N SER A 481 8.82 -9.98 -15.46
CA SER A 481 10.04 -9.28 -15.05
C SER A 481 9.78 -8.39 -13.84
N LEU A 482 10.71 -8.37 -12.88
CA LEU A 482 10.65 -7.39 -11.79
C LEU A 482 10.92 -5.99 -12.35
N PRO A 483 10.27 -4.94 -11.81
CA PRO A 483 10.56 -3.56 -12.18
C PRO A 483 12.03 -3.20 -11.99
N ASP A 484 12.51 -2.25 -12.79
CA ASP A 484 13.81 -1.60 -12.58
C ASP A 484 13.54 -0.16 -12.14
N ASP A 485 13.56 0.10 -10.83
CA ASP A 485 13.35 1.42 -10.23
C ASP A 485 14.19 2.52 -10.90
N ALA A 486 15.39 2.18 -11.38
CA ALA A 486 16.31 3.11 -12.04
C ALA A 486 15.97 3.39 -13.51
N ALA A 487 14.98 2.70 -14.09
CA ALA A 487 14.42 2.96 -15.41
C ALA A 487 13.18 3.87 -15.39
N THR A 488 12.65 4.20 -14.20
CA THR A 488 11.49 5.10 -14.02
C THR A 488 11.81 6.51 -14.55
N PRO A 489 10.92 7.14 -15.33
CA PRO A 489 11.03 8.57 -15.63
C PRO A 489 11.02 9.40 -14.35
N LEU A 490 12.06 10.21 -14.16
CA LEU A 490 12.16 11.14 -13.04
C LEU A 490 11.64 12.53 -13.44
N PRO A 491 11.01 13.28 -12.54
CA PRO A 491 10.60 14.66 -12.80
C PRO A 491 11.82 15.56 -13.07
N GLU A 492 11.60 16.70 -13.73
CA GLU A 492 12.61 17.77 -13.72
C GLU A 492 12.89 18.23 -12.28
N VAL A 493 14.09 18.78 -12.05
CA VAL A 493 14.48 19.29 -10.73
C VAL A 493 13.47 20.36 -10.28
N PRO A 494 12.80 20.20 -9.12
CA PRO A 494 11.76 21.11 -8.66
C PRO A 494 12.13 22.59 -8.73
N ALA A 495 11.22 23.38 -9.31
CA ALA A 495 11.30 24.83 -9.37
C ALA A 495 11.05 25.45 -7.98
N THR A 496 10.31 24.77 -7.10
CA THR A 496 10.27 25.07 -5.66
C THR A 496 10.55 23.83 -4.81
N THR A 497 11.30 24.02 -3.71
CA THR A 497 11.79 22.90 -2.89
C THR A 497 10.65 22.08 -2.28
N VAL A 498 10.63 20.78 -2.56
CA VAL A 498 9.74 19.82 -1.91
C VAL A 498 10.31 19.45 -0.53
N ASN A 499 9.49 19.59 0.51
CA ASN A 499 9.84 19.29 1.89
C ASN A 499 9.24 17.94 2.29
N VAL A 500 10.06 17.02 2.77
CA VAL A 500 9.67 15.64 3.11
C VAL A 500 9.80 15.44 4.61
N LEU A 501 8.69 15.19 5.31
CA LEU A 501 8.72 14.93 6.75
C LEU A 501 9.26 13.52 7.05
N VAL A 502 10.33 13.40 7.83
CA VAL A 502 10.95 12.10 8.15
C VAL A 502 11.40 12.02 9.62
N SER A 503 11.55 10.81 10.15
CA SER A 503 12.14 10.59 11.47
C SER A 503 13.63 10.96 11.48
N GLU A 504 14.09 11.68 12.50
CA GLU A 504 15.47 12.15 12.65
C GLU A 504 16.55 11.08 12.57
N ASN A 505 16.24 9.81 12.81
CA ASN A 505 17.22 8.72 12.75
C ASN A 505 17.33 8.07 11.36
N THR A 506 16.60 8.56 10.36
CA THR A 506 16.56 7.98 8.99
C THR A 506 17.52 8.66 8.02
N VAL A 507 17.83 9.95 8.23
CA VAL A 507 18.75 10.75 7.40
C VAL A 507 20.17 10.73 7.95
N TRP A 508 20.73 9.53 8.15
CA TRP A 508 21.85 9.29 9.08
C TRP A 508 23.26 9.47 8.50
N GLN A 509 23.45 9.45 7.17
CA GLN A 509 24.75 9.78 6.54
C GLN A 509 24.74 11.13 5.80
N SER A 510 23.57 11.65 5.44
CA SER A 510 23.44 12.89 4.67
C SER A 510 23.86 14.13 5.48
N THR A 511 24.33 15.18 4.80
CA THR A 511 24.79 16.41 5.46
C THR A 511 23.59 17.14 6.09
N ARG A 512 23.54 17.17 7.42
CA ARG A 512 22.48 17.87 8.17
C ARG A 512 22.82 19.30 8.52
N VAL A 513 21.79 20.12 8.51
CA VAL A 513 21.75 21.47 9.04
C VAL A 513 20.56 21.52 10.00
N ASP A 514 20.83 21.26 11.27
CA ASP A 514 19.85 21.15 12.34
C ASP A 514 18.78 20.08 12.00
N ARG A 515 17.54 20.48 11.71
CA ARG A 515 16.44 19.60 11.28
C ARG A 515 16.33 19.37 9.77
N PHE A 516 17.24 19.94 8.98
CA PHE A 516 17.20 19.90 7.52
C PHE A 516 18.32 19.06 6.91
N SER A 517 18.05 18.40 5.78
CA SER A 517 19.08 17.76 4.94
C SER A 517 18.59 17.69 3.50
N ALA A 518 19.50 17.74 2.53
CA ALA A 518 19.17 17.39 1.15
C ALA A 518 18.99 15.87 1.02
N LEU A 519 18.02 15.44 0.22
CA LEU A 519 17.81 14.03 -0.18
C LEU A 519 18.18 13.83 -1.65
N ALA A 520 17.72 14.73 -2.51
CA ALA A 520 17.97 14.78 -3.96
C ALA A 520 17.90 16.26 -4.42
N PRO A 521 18.31 16.62 -5.65
CA PRO A 521 18.17 17.97 -6.17
C PRO A 521 16.73 18.50 -6.07
N GLY A 522 16.52 19.62 -5.37
CA GLY A 522 15.19 20.19 -5.11
C GLY A 522 14.37 19.50 -4.01
N ILE A 523 14.86 18.40 -3.42
CA ILE A 523 14.16 17.59 -2.42
C ILE A 523 14.88 17.67 -1.06
N ARG A 524 14.20 18.17 -0.04
CA ARG A 524 14.74 18.42 1.30
C ARG A 524 13.96 17.65 2.37
N SER A 525 14.64 16.87 3.20
CA SER A 525 14.03 16.32 4.41
C SER A 525 13.89 17.39 5.49
N VAL A 526 12.79 17.35 6.24
CA VAL A 526 12.61 18.07 7.51
C VAL A 526 12.34 17.04 8.60
N SER A 527 13.19 16.99 9.63
CA SER A 527 13.23 15.85 10.53
C SER A 527 12.59 16.09 11.90
N TYR A 528 11.68 15.20 12.31
CA TYR A 528 11.01 15.20 13.62
C TYR A 528 11.57 14.12 14.58
N GLN A 529 11.30 14.23 15.89
CA GLN A 529 11.86 13.31 16.89
C GLN A 529 11.35 11.88 16.71
N GLY A 530 12.26 10.94 16.44
CA GLY A 530 11.93 9.55 16.08
C GLY A 530 11.43 8.71 17.24
N SER A 531 11.94 8.99 18.45
CA SER A 531 11.50 8.32 19.69
C SER A 531 10.07 8.70 20.07
N LEU A 532 9.67 9.96 19.87
CA LEU A 532 8.28 10.42 20.05
C LEU A 532 7.36 9.83 18.98
N ALA A 533 7.72 9.95 17.69
CA ALA A 533 6.88 9.44 16.61
C ALA A 533 6.64 7.92 16.71
N ALA A 534 7.66 7.14 17.10
CA ALA A 534 7.50 5.71 17.39
C ALA A 534 6.66 5.40 18.64
N THR A 535 6.45 6.37 19.54
CA THR A 535 5.58 6.23 20.72
C THR A 535 4.14 6.58 20.38
N LEU A 536 3.93 7.65 19.61
CA LEU A 536 2.64 7.98 19.03
C LEU A 536 2.15 6.84 18.10
N ALA A 537 3.02 6.24 17.29
CA ALA A 537 2.68 5.10 16.44
C ALA A 537 2.16 3.86 17.20
N ALA A 538 2.51 3.71 18.48
CA ALA A 538 2.03 2.61 19.33
C ALA A 538 0.67 2.89 20.00
N THR A 539 -0.02 3.98 19.69
CA THR A 539 -1.35 4.31 20.26
C THR A 539 -2.50 3.62 19.51
N GLY A 540 -3.74 3.84 19.95
CA GLY A 540 -4.95 3.32 19.30
C GLY A 540 -5.14 1.79 19.44
N ILE A 541 -6.10 1.25 18.68
CA ILE A 541 -6.53 -0.17 18.77
C ILE A 541 -5.63 -1.15 18.00
N LEU A 542 -4.96 -0.68 16.95
CA LEU A 542 -4.01 -1.44 16.13
C LEU A 542 -2.63 -0.77 16.20
N PRO A 543 -1.93 -0.88 17.34
CA PRO A 543 -0.67 -0.18 17.55
C PRO A 543 0.39 -0.62 16.52
N GLY A 544 1.12 0.34 15.98
CA GLY A 544 2.02 0.17 14.84
C GLY A 544 3.50 0.08 15.22
N THR A 545 4.20 -0.86 14.60
CA THR A 545 5.65 -0.95 14.57
C THR A 545 6.19 -0.01 13.49
N ALA A 546 6.87 1.06 13.89
CA ALA A 546 7.60 1.91 12.95
C ALA A 546 8.95 1.27 12.56
N GLY A 547 9.28 1.20 11.26
CA GLY A 547 10.56 0.67 10.78
C GLY A 547 11.79 1.35 11.36
N TYR A 548 11.69 2.67 11.61
CA TYR A 548 12.73 3.45 12.25
C TYR A 548 12.82 3.28 13.78
N SER A 549 11.93 2.49 14.40
CA SER A 549 12.08 2.09 15.82
C SER A 549 13.12 0.98 15.98
N ASN A 550 13.90 1.01 17.06
CA ASN A 550 14.94 -0.01 17.31
C ASN A 550 14.31 -1.37 17.67
N PRO A 551 14.61 -2.47 16.95
CA PRO A 551 14.12 -3.83 17.26
C PRO A 551 14.32 -4.25 18.71
N ALA A 552 15.41 -3.85 19.36
CA ALA A 552 15.66 -4.11 20.77
C ALA A 552 14.63 -3.47 21.74
N THR A 553 13.71 -2.65 21.23
CA THR A 553 12.59 -2.00 21.96
C THR A 553 11.21 -2.34 21.40
N ARG A 554 11.10 -3.25 20.41
CA ARG A 554 9.82 -3.69 19.85
C ARG A 554 9.27 -4.87 20.65
N PHE A 555 8.06 -4.76 21.16
CA PHE A 555 7.30 -5.84 21.81
C PHE A 555 5.84 -5.78 21.33
N ASP A 556 4.99 -6.75 21.68
CA ASP A 556 3.57 -6.64 21.37
C ASP A 556 2.93 -5.54 22.22
N PHE A 557 2.80 -4.34 21.65
CA PHE A 557 2.24 -3.18 22.33
C PHE A 557 0.80 -3.42 22.83
N ARG A 558 0.09 -4.44 22.33
CA ARG A 558 -1.29 -4.79 22.73
C ARG A 558 -1.41 -5.39 24.15
N ILE A 559 -0.29 -5.73 24.79
CA ILE A 559 -0.27 -6.22 26.18
C ILE A 559 -0.70 -5.10 27.14
N ASP A 560 -0.27 -3.87 26.89
CA ASP A 560 -0.77 -2.68 27.61
C ASP A 560 -2.18 -2.31 27.10
N SER A 561 -2.98 -1.58 27.89
CA SER A 561 -4.27 -1.05 27.41
C SER A 561 -4.10 0.15 26.46
N PRO A 562 -5.15 0.52 25.69
CA PRO A 562 -5.16 1.79 24.96
C PRO A 562 -4.93 3.01 25.86
N ALA A 563 -5.56 3.04 27.05
CA ALA A 563 -5.40 4.15 28.00
C ALA A 563 -3.95 4.27 28.53
N ALA A 564 -3.29 3.13 28.81
CA ALA A 564 -1.88 3.12 29.17
C ALA A 564 -0.99 3.67 28.04
N ARG A 565 -1.28 3.32 26.78
CA ARG A 565 -0.52 3.82 25.62
C ARG A 565 -0.81 5.30 25.29
N ASP A 566 -2.02 5.79 25.55
CA ASP A 566 -2.35 7.21 25.44
C ASP A 566 -1.63 8.04 26.54
N LEU A 567 -1.54 7.55 27.78
CA LEU A 567 -0.68 8.15 28.81
C LEU A 567 0.81 8.14 28.40
N ASN A 568 1.28 7.06 27.77
CA ASN A 568 2.64 6.98 27.23
C ASN A 568 2.89 8.03 26.12
N ALA A 569 1.88 8.38 25.33
CA ALA A 569 1.94 9.45 24.34
C ALA A 569 2.03 10.85 24.99
N ALA A 570 1.17 11.15 25.96
CA ALA A 570 1.22 12.41 26.72
C ALA A 570 2.57 12.60 27.42
N ALA A 571 3.04 11.57 28.12
CA ALA A 571 4.34 11.56 28.78
C ALA A 571 5.51 11.69 27.79
N GLY A 572 5.40 11.08 26.59
CA GLY A 572 6.36 11.24 25.51
C GLY A 572 6.47 12.68 25.00
N ILE A 573 5.36 13.40 24.86
CA ILE A 573 5.36 14.82 24.45
C ILE A 573 6.06 15.68 25.50
N ARG A 574 5.80 15.44 26.80
CA ARG A 574 6.47 16.14 27.90
C ARG A 574 7.97 15.82 27.99
N LEU A 575 8.35 14.56 27.79
CA LEU A 575 9.75 14.15 27.70
C LEU A 575 10.48 14.82 26.53
N ALA A 576 9.89 14.83 25.33
CA ALA A 576 10.47 15.52 24.18
C ALA A 576 10.62 17.03 24.43
N THR A 577 9.62 17.65 25.08
CA THR A 577 9.67 19.08 25.46
C THR A 577 10.82 19.36 26.44
N ALA A 578 10.93 18.56 27.52
CA ALA A 578 12.01 18.69 28.50
C ALA A 578 13.41 18.41 27.89
N GLU A 579 13.51 17.42 27.00
CA GLU A 579 14.72 17.07 26.26
C GLU A 579 15.19 18.26 25.40
N LEU A 580 14.29 18.87 24.62
CA LEU A 580 14.56 20.06 23.80
C LEU A 580 14.93 21.29 24.65
N LYS A 581 14.24 21.53 25.77
CA LYS A 581 14.59 22.60 26.73
C LYS A 581 15.99 22.39 27.33
N SER A 582 16.35 21.13 27.66
CA SER A 582 17.67 20.79 28.22
C SER A 582 18.81 20.87 27.20
N ALA A 583 18.49 20.72 25.91
CA ALA A 583 19.44 20.77 24.79
C ALA A 583 19.60 22.19 24.20
N ALA A 584 18.98 23.22 24.79
CA ALA A 584 19.02 24.59 24.30
C ALA A 584 20.45 25.17 24.26
N THR A 585 20.73 25.97 23.22
CA THR A 585 22.05 26.56 22.96
C THR A 585 21.93 28.06 22.70
N LEU A 586 23.05 28.78 22.83
CA LEU A 586 23.10 30.20 22.45
C LEU A 586 23.21 30.33 20.93
N ASP A 587 22.38 31.18 20.33
CA ASP A 587 22.39 31.49 18.91
C ASP A 587 23.50 32.51 18.54
N GLU A 588 23.51 32.98 17.29
CA GLU A 588 24.49 33.97 16.82
C GLU A 588 24.27 35.39 17.40
N ALA A 589 23.09 35.70 17.91
CA ALA A 589 22.80 36.94 18.63
C ALA A 589 23.22 36.87 20.12
N GLY A 590 23.35 35.65 20.66
CA GLY A 590 23.62 35.38 22.06
C GLY A 590 22.35 35.19 22.90
N GLU A 591 21.20 34.93 22.26
CA GLU A 591 19.95 34.57 22.91
C GLU A 591 19.84 33.03 23.01
N LEU A 592 19.14 32.50 24.02
CA LEU A 592 19.05 31.05 24.22
C LEU A 592 17.88 30.49 23.39
N SER A 593 18.20 29.55 22.50
CA SER A 593 17.27 28.95 21.54
C SER A 593 17.22 27.43 21.70
N ALA A 594 16.05 26.84 21.44
CA ALA A 594 15.82 25.40 21.47
C ALA A 594 15.27 24.94 20.12
N ALA A 595 15.65 23.73 19.68
CA ALA A 595 15.10 23.16 18.46
C ALA A 595 13.57 22.90 18.61
N PRO A 596 12.76 23.12 17.57
CA PRO A 596 11.31 22.99 17.67
C PRO A 596 10.83 21.54 17.66
N LEU A 597 9.76 21.29 18.40
CA LEU A 597 9.03 20.02 18.48
C LEU A 597 8.05 19.89 17.31
N PHE A 598 7.94 18.69 16.76
CA PHE A 598 6.90 18.34 15.79
C PHE A 598 6.17 17.09 16.24
N VAL A 599 4.86 17.22 16.45
CA VAL A 599 3.99 16.12 16.88
C VAL A 599 3.20 15.61 15.69
N MET A 600 3.36 14.31 15.39
CA MET A 600 2.67 13.63 14.31
C MET A 600 2.08 12.31 14.84
N PRO A 601 0.80 12.28 15.23
CA PRO A 601 0.09 11.07 15.60
C PRO A 601 -0.08 10.11 14.40
N PRO A 602 -0.39 8.82 14.63
CA PRO A 602 -0.61 7.86 13.55
C PRO A 602 -1.85 8.21 12.73
N ALA A 603 -1.85 7.90 11.43
CA ALA A 603 -2.94 8.24 10.52
C ALA A 603 -4.30 7.66 10.92
N GLN A 604 -4.33 6.45 11.49
CA GLN A 604 -5.52 5.86 12.13
C GLN A 604 -5.63 6.33 13.60
N LEU A 605 -5.73 7.65 13.80
CA LEU A 605 -5.81 8.26 15.11
C LEU A 605 -7.12 7.87 15.83
N SER A 606 -7.02 7.48 17.11
CA SER A 606 -8.19 7.24 17.97
C SER A 606 -8.64 8.53 18.66
N ALA A 607 -9.92 8.63 19.03
CA ALA A 607 -10.44 9.82 19.70
C ALA A 607 -9.80 10.06 21.08
N GLY A 608 -9.62 9.01 21.91
CA GLY A 608 -8.96 9.12 23.21
C GLY A 608 -7.49 9.55 23.09
N THR A 609 -6.78 9.01 22.11
CA THR A 609 -5.42 9.44 21.75
C THR A 609 -5.40 10.90 21.29
N ALA A 610 -6.35 11.31 20.46
CA ALA A 610 -6.44 12.67 19.93
C ALA A 610 -6.63 13.70 21.05
N ALA A 611 -7.64 13.49 21.92
CA ALA A 611 -7.86 14.30 23.11
C ALA A 611 -6.58 14.35 23.97
N THR A 612 -6.01 13.20 24.32
CA THR A 612 -4.80 13.10 25.17
C THR A 612 -3.60 13.86 24.62
N VAL A 613 -3.35 13.78 23.30
CA VAL A 613 -2.27 14.54 22.62
C VAL A 613 -2.56 16.04 22.62
N VAL A 614 -3.80 16.41 22.30
CA VAL A 614 -4.23 17.81 22.15
C VAL A 614 -4.32 18.53 23.49
N ASP A 615 -4.86 17.90 24.53
CA ASP A 615 -4.88 18.40 25.91
C ASP A 615 -3.44 18.63 26.42
N THR A 616 -2.54 17.66 26.17
CA THR A 616 -1.13 17.77 26.58
C THR A 616 -0.44 18.95 25.90
N LEU A 617 -0.67 19.16 24.60
CA LEU A 617 -0.11 20.30 23.87
C LEU A 617 -0.72 21.63 24.34
N THR A 618 -2.03 21.66 24.55
CA THR A 618 -2.74 22.85 25.04
C THR A 618 -2.22 23.27 26.41
N GLN A 619 -2.10 22.32 27.35
CA GLN A 619 -1.53 22.57 28.67
C GLN A 619 -0.09 23.10 28.58
N LEU A 620 0.79 22.51 27.78
CA LEU A 620 2.18 22.97 27.64
C LEU A 620 2.30 24.36 27.00
N LEU A 621 1.35 24.75 26.14
CA LEU A 621 1.25 26.11 25.59
C LEU A 621 0.74 27.12 26.64
N GLU A 622 -0.19 26.72 27.52
CA GLU A 622 -0.65 27.56 28.64
C GLU A 622 0.42 27.73 29.74
N GLU A 623 1.16 26.66 30.04
CA GLU A 623 2.29 26.62 30.98
C GLU A 623 3.51 27.40 30.46
N GLN A 624 3.51 27.81 29.18
CA GLN A 624 4.64 28.44 28.47
C GLN A 624 5.89 27.54 28.40
N GLU A 625 5.69 26.23 28.51
CA GLU A 625 6.71 25.20 28.26
C GLU A 625 6.96 25.01 26.77
N LEU A 626 5.97 25.35 25.93
CA LEU A 626 6.05 25.41 24.47
C LEU A 626 5.52 26.75 23.96
N SER A 627 5.93 27.12 22.75
CA SER A 627 5.44 28.29 22.01
C SER A 627 4.84 27.85 20.67
N PRO A 628 3.79 28.51 20.15
CA PRO A 628 3.16 28.09 18.92
C PRO A 628 4.06 28.37 17.71
N LEU A 629 4.28 27.35 16.87
CA LEU A 629 5.06 27.45 15.63
C LEU A 629 4.23 26.87 14.47
N GLY A 630 3.92 27.70 13.47
CA GLY A 630 3.17 27.23 12.31
C GLY A 630 3.96 26.18 11.52
N VAL A 631 3.30 25.11 11.05
CA VAL A 631 3.94 24.03 10.28
C VAL A 631 4.71 24.56 9.06
N ALA A 632 4.21 25.59 8.38
CA ALA A 632 4.90 26.25 7.27
C ALA A 632 6.25 26.88 7.68
N GLU A 633 6.35 27.40 8.90
CA GLU A 633 7.57 27.94 9.48
C GLU A 633 8.51 26.82 9.96
N TYR A 634 7.96 25.76 10.58
CA TYR A 634 8.73 24.55 10.90
C TYR A 634 9.41 23.94 9.66
N LEU A 635 8.70 23.88 8.52
CA LEU A 635 9.22 23.35 7.26
C LEU A 635 10.20 24.29 6.52
N THR A 636 10.36 25.53 6.97
CA THR A 636 11.21 26.55 6.34
C THR A 636 12.50 26.76 7.14
N PRO A 637 13.69 26.67 6.52
CA PRO A 637 14.94 27.05 7.19
C PRO A 637 15.07 28.58 7.31
N ASP A 638 15.73 29.04 8.36
CA ASP A 638 16.17 30.43 8.45
C ASP A 638 17.32 30.73 7.45
N ALA A 639 17.74 31.99 7.35
CA ALA A 639 18.76 32.41 6.39
C ALA A 639 20.15 31.78 6.63
N ALA A 640 20.54 31.54 7.88
CA ALA A 640 21.82 30.90 8.23
C ALA A 640 21.74 29.37 8.14
N GLN A 641 20.56 28.78 8.31
CA GLN A 641 20.28 27.40 7.92
C GLN A 641 20.36 27.23 6.40
N GLN A 642 19.77 28.14 5.62
CA GLN A 642 19.84 28.07 4.15
C GLN A 642 21.27 28.27 3.63
N GLU A 643 22.06 29.22 4.16
CA GLU A 643 23.47 29.37 3.77
C GLU A 643 24.32 28.12 4.10
N ARG A 644 24.05 27.46 5.24
CA ARG A 644 24.67 26.17 5.59
C ARG A 644 24.23 25.02 4.67
N LEU A 645 22.97 25.01 4.22
CA LEU A 645 22.44 24.02 3.27
C LEU A 645 23.02 24.21 1.86
N ASP A 646 23.10 25.44 1.37
CA ASP A 646 23.67 25.78 0.07
C ASP A 646 25.18 25.47 -0.01
N GLY A 647 25.86 25.50 1.15
CA GLY A 647 27.26 25.08 1.31
C GLY A 647 27.48 23.58 1.57
N ALA A 648 26.41 22.78 1.68
CA ALA A 648 26.51 21.35 1.98
C ALA A 648 27.04 20.54 0.78
N ALA A 649 27.67 19.39 1.07
CA ALA A 649 27.99 18.44 0.02
C ALA A 649 26.70 17.73 -0.45
N PRO A 650 26.47 17.58 -1.77
CA PRO A 650 25.35 16.80 -2.28
C PRO A 650 25.49 15.33 -1.88
N VAL A 651 24.36 14.64 -1.76
CA VAL A 651 24.32 13.19 -1.52
C VAL A 651 24.88 12.46 -2.75
N ASP A 652 25.65 11.37 -2.56
CA ASP A 652 25.91 10.44 -3.66
C ASP A 652 24.68 9.53 -3.81
N GLU A 653 23.82 9.87 -4.76
CA GLU A 653 22.57 9.14 -5.09
C GLU A 653 22.80 7.65 -5.41
N ARG A 654 24.06 7.23 -5.62
CA ARG A 654 24.45 5.83 -5.83
C ARG A 654 24.68 5.06 -4.53
N ASP A 655 24.81 5.75 -3.40
CA ASP A 655 24.88 5.11 -2.08
C ASP A 655 23.46 4.94 -1.53
N ALA A 656 22.88 3.77 -1.82
CA ALA A 656 21.57 3.36 -1.33
C ALA A 656 21.46 3.26 0.21
N THR A 657 22.54 3.53 0.96
CA THR A 657 22.55 3.56 2.44
C THR A 657 22.61 4.98 3.03
N ALA A 658 22.71 6.03 2.20
CA ALA A 658 22.87 7.42 2.64
C ALA A 658 21.75 7.89 3.59
N PHE A 659 20.52 7.44 3.35
CA PHE A 659 19.35 7.62 4.21
C PHE A 659 18.32 6.50 3.94
N GLY A 660 17.35 6.34 4.86
CA GLY A 660 16.32 5.30 4.81
C GLY A 660 16.03 4.73 6.20
N ALA A 661 15.42 3.55 6.28
CA ALA A 661 15.20 2.87 7.55
C ALA A 661 16.55 2.51 8.23
N PRO A 662 16.81 2.94 9.48
CA PRO A 662 18.05 2.60 10.20
C PRO A 662 18.08 1.17 10.77
N TYR A 663 16.98 0.42 10.62
CA TYR A 663 16.80 -0.96 11.07
C TYR A 663 15.98 -1.73 10.03
N GLU A 664 15.92 -3.06 10.14
CA GLU A 664 15.00 -3.87 9.33
C GLU A 664 13.54 -3.48 9.66
N ASP A 665 12.80 -3.09 8.62
CA ASP A 665 11.36 -2.82 8.67
C ASP A 665 10.61 -4.05 8.11
N PRO A 666 9.90 -4.81 8.95
CA PRO A 666 9.15 -5.99 8.51
C PRO A 666 7.80 -5.64 7.84
N THR A 667 7.47 -4.36 7.73
CA THR A 667 6.18 -3.88 7.21
C THR A 667 6.20 -3.58 5.71
N ILE A 668 7.39 -3.64 5.07
CA ILE A 668 7.58 -3.39 3.63
C ILE A 668 6.77 -4.35 2.74
N PHE A 669 6.64 -3.99 1.47
CA PHE A 669 5.97 -4.80 0.45
C PHE A 669 6.92 -5.83 -0.16
N SER A 670 6.38 -6.99 -0.52
CA SER A 670 7.12 -8.10 -1.13
C SER A 670 7.30 -7.91 -2.64
N ASP A 671 8.34 -8.53 -3.24
CA ASP A 671 8.57 -8.52 -4.69
C ASP A 671 7.29 -8.91 -5.47
N GLY A 672 6.57 -9.93 -4.97
CA GLY A 672 5.33 -10.42 -5.58
C GLY A 672 4.14 -9.48 -5.42
N GLU A 673 4.11 -8.61 -4.41
CA GLU A 673 3.11 -7.55 -4.28
C GLU A 673 3.42 -6.39 -5.22
N VAL A 674 4.67 -5.95 -5.25
CA VAL A 674 5.17 -4.86 -6.11
C VAL A 674 5.04 -5.21 -7.60
N LEU A 675 5.43 -6.42 -8.00
CA LEU A 675 5.27 -6.93 -9.37
C LEU A 675 3.80 -6.92 -9.82
N ARG A 676 2.88 -7.38 -8.96
CA ARG A 676 1.43 -7.38 -9.26
C ARG A 676 0.85 -5.98 -9.34
N ALA A 677 1.40 -5.01 -8.61
CA ALA A 677 1.02 -3.61 -8.76
C ALA A 677 1.56 -3.03 -10.07
N SER A 678 2.84 -3.23 -10.39
CA SER A 678 3.49 -2.74 -11.62
C SER A 678 2.81 -3.25 -12.91
N GLN A 679 2.57 -4.57 -13.00
CA GLN A 679 1.80 -5.19 -14.11
C GLN A 679 0.46 -4.47 -14.38
N GLN A 680 -0.24 -4.11 -13.30
CA GLN A 680 -1.56 -3.49 -13.38
C GLN A 680 -1.47 -1.98 -13.65
N ALA A 681 -0.50 -1.27 -13.07
CA ALA A 681 -0.26 0.14 -13.34
C ALA A 681 0.11 0.36 -14.82
N ASN A 682 1.11 -0.39 -15.30
CA ASN A 682 1.58 -0.31 -16.68
C ASN A 682 0.47 -0.70 -17.68
N TYR A 683 -0.34 -1.73 -17.41
CA TYR A 683 -1.46 -2.06 -18.29
C TYR A 683 -2.63 -1.08 -18.19
N THR A 684 -2.83 -0.43 -17.03
CA THR A 684 -3.78 0.68 -16.89
C THR A 684 -3.34 1.86 -17.74
N ASP A 685 -2.05 2.15 -17.79
CA ASP A 685 -1.46 3.17 -18.65
C ASP A 685 -1.59 2.80 -20.14
N ASP A 686 -1.32 1.54 -20.52
CA ASP A 686 -1.50 1.04 -21.89
C ASP A 686 -2.97 1.16 -22.35
N LEU A 687 -3.92 0.75 -21.51
CA LEU A 687 -5.37 0.93 -21.72
C LEU A 687 -5.75 2.40 -21.83
N THR A 688 -5.06 3.29 -21.10
CA THR A 688 -5.29 4.73 -21.18
C THR A 688 -4.75 5.30 -22.51
N ARG A 689 -3.56 4.85 -22.98
CA ARG A 689 -2.96 5.32 -24.24
C ARG A 689 -3.75 4.87 -25.48
N ILE A 690 -4.32 3.66 -25.50
CA ILE A 690 -5.15 3.20 -26.64
C ILE A 690 -6.52 3.89 -26.70
N MET A 691 -7.04 4.49 -25.63
CA MET A 691 -8.24 5.32 -25.72
C MET A 691 -7.91 6.71 -26.27
N SER A 692 -8.88 7.33 -26.95
CA SER A 692 -8.83 8.70 -27.42
C SER A 692 -9.99 9.51 -26.83
N ASN A 693 -9.73 10.73 -26.38
CA ASN A 693 -10.79 11.64 -25.94
C ASN A 693 -11.71 11.99 -27.13
N ASP A 694 -12.99 12.22 -26.88
CA ASP A 694 -13.94 12.70 -27.89
C ASP A 694 -14.74 13.89 -27.32
N PRO A 695 -14.73 15.07 -27.95
CA PRO A 695 -15.43 16.26 -27.43
C PRO A 695 -16.95 16.13 -27.27
N ALA A 696 -17.56 15.03 -27.72
CA ALA A 696 -18.96 14.69 -27.44
C ALA A 696 -19.17 13.93 -26.12
N ILE A 697 -18.10 13.58 -25.40
CA ILE A 697 -18.11 12.81 -24.14
C ILE A 697 -17.41 13.65 -23.06
N SER A 698 -18.04 13.79 -21.88
CA SER A 698 -17.50 14.62 -20.79
C SER A 698 -16.41 13.94 -19.97
N LEU A 699 -16.35 12.60 -19.99
CA LEU A 699 -15.28 11.83 -19.36
C LEU A 699 -14.05 11.77 -20.28
N THR A 700 -12.87 11.94 -19.71
CA THR A 700 -11.59 11.78 -20.39
C THR A 700 -10.98 10.40 -20.17
N ARG A 701 -10.03 10.01 -21.02
CA ARG A 701 -9.37 8.70 -20.96
C ARG A 701 -8.62 8.44 -19.65
N TYR A 702 -8.02 9.47 -19.06
CA TYR A 702 -7.29 9.34 -17.80
C TYR A 702 -8.24 9.14 -16.61
N GLU A 703 -9.33 9.91 -16.51
CA GLU A 703 -10.28 9.76 -15.39
C GLU A 703 -11.15 8.50 -15.50
N TYR A 704 -11.30 7.91 -16.70
CA TYR A 704 -11.88 6.58 -16.84
C TYR A 704 -11.04 5.50 -16.13
N THR A 705 -9.71 5.61 -16.17
CA THR A 705 -8.78 4.62 -15.62
C THR A 705 -8.17 5.00 -14.27
N ALA A 706 -8.29 6.25 -13.84
CA ALA A 706 -7.73 6.72 -12.59
C ALA A 706 -8.21 5.95 -11.34
N PRO A 707 -9.47 5.48 -11.23
CA PRO A 707 -9.88 4.62 -10.12
C PRO A 707 -9.09 3.29 -10.06
N LEU A 708 -8.70 2.73 -11.21
CA LEU A 708 -7.85 1.52 -11.29
C LEU A 708 -6.43 1.77 -10.76
N ARG A 709 -5.88 2.99 -10.91
CA ARG A 709 -4.61 3.38 -10.26
C ARG A 709 -4.79 3.61 -8.75
N ARG A 710 -5.88 4.28 -8.36
CA ARG A 710 -6.25 4.53 -6.95
C ARG A 710 -6.47 3.23 -6.17
N ASP A 711 -6.94 2.16 -6.83
CA ASP A 711 -6.99 0.80 -6.28
C ASP A 711 -5.60 0.23 -5.94
N LEU A 712 -4.59 0.49 -6.79
CA LEU A 712 -3.21 0.04 -6.53
C LEU A 712 -2.58 0.83 -5.38
N LEU A 713 -2.87 2.14 -5.27
CA LEU A 713 -2.44 2.96 -4.12
C LEU A 713 -3.05 2.48 -2.80
N LEU A 714 -4.34 2.12 -2.81
CA LEU A 714 -5.00 1.52 -1.65
C LEU A 714 -4.45 0.12 -1.32
N ALA A 715 -4.04 -0.67 -2.33
CA ALA A 715 -3.39 -1.97 -2.11
C ALA A 715 -1.95 -1.84 -1.57
N LEU A 716 -1.25 -0.75 -1.90
CA LEU A 716 0.07 -0.38 -1.38
C LEU A 716 0.02 0.50 -0.11
N SER A 717 -1.12 0.50 0.60
CA SER A 717 -1.28 1.29 1.83
C SER A 717 -0.57 0.68 3.04
N GLY A 718 0.11 1.52 3.83
CA GLY A 718 0.65 1.14 5.14
C GLY A 718 -0.42 0.99 6.25
N ALA A 719 -1.69 1.32 5.96
CA ALA A 719 -2.76 1.45 6.94
C ALA A 719 -3.20 0.11 7.56
N GLY A 720 -2.77 -0.16 8.80
CA GLY A 720 -2.98 -1.41 9.51
C GLY A 720 -1.91 -2.46 9.22
N ARG A 721 -1.27 -2.42 8.04
CA ARG A 721 -0.13 -3.28 7.67
C ARG A 721 1.00 -3.20 8.70
N ARG A 722 1.26 -2.01 9.26
CA ARG A 722 2.33 -1.82 10.27
C ARG A 722 1.99 -2.31 11.68
N SER A 723 0.79 -2.81 11.94
CA SER A 723 0.45 -3.40 13.25
C SER A 723 0.67 -4.91 13.26
N TYR A 724 1.27 -5.44 14.32
CA TYR A 724 1.51 -6.88 14.48
C TYR A 724 0.23 -7.72 14.31
N ALA A 725 -0.90 -7.22 14.83
CA ALA A 725 -2.22 -7.85 14.65
C ALA A 725 -2.83 -7.56 13.26
N GLY A 726 -2.69 -6.32 12.77
CA GLY A 726 -3.32 -5.86 11.53
C GLY A 726 -2.64 -6.32 10.24
N PHE A 727 -1.38 -6.78 10.29
CA PHE A 727 -0.57 -7.12 9.11
C PHE A 727 -1.27 -8.12 8.19
N TRP A 728 -1.68 -9.29 8.72
CA TRP A 728 -2.17 -10.39 7.87
C TRP A 728 -3.57 -10.15 7.31
N GLU A 729 -4.39 -9.36 8.00
CA GLU A 729 -5.65 -8.85 7.49
C GLU A 729 -5.42 -7.83 6.36
N SER A 730 -4.46 -6.92 6.54
CA SER A 730 -4.09 -5.91 5.54
C SER A 730 -3.52 -6.54 4.27
N VAL A 731 -2.66 -7.56 4.40
CA VAL A 731 -2.15 -8.36 3.27
C VAL A 731 -3.29 -9.04 2.49
N GLN A 732 -4.29 -9.58 3.18
CA GLN A 732 -5.47 -10.15 2.51
C GLN A 732 -6.32 -9.08 1.80
N ALA A 733 -6.50 -7.90 2.40
CA ALA A 733 -7.20 -6.79 1.76
C ALA A 733 -6.46 -6.29 0.51
N SER A 734 -5.13 -6.17 0.56
CA SER A 734 -4.29 -5.87 -0.61
C SER A 734 -4.41 -6.94 -1.69
N ASP A 735 -4.37 -8.23 -1.34
CA ASP A 735 -4.54 -9.32 -2.30
C ASP A 735 -5.92 -9.31 -2.98
N GLN A 736 -7.00 -9.15 -2.20
CA GLN A 736 -8.36 -9.04 -2.71
C GLN A 736 -8.51 -7.83 -3.65
N ARG A 737 -7.95 -6.67 -3.30
CA ARG A 737 -7.97 -5.46 -4.13
C ARG A 737 -7.21 -5.66 -5.44
N LEU A 738 -6.00 -6.23 -5.40
CA LEU A 738 -5.21 -6.57 -6.59
C LEU A 738 -5.90 -7.61 -7.48
N ASN A 739 -6.62 -8.59 -6.91
CA ASN A 739 -7.33 -9.61 -7.68
C ASN A 739 -8.62 -9.07 -8.33
N GLY A 740 -9.37 -8.21 -7.64
CA GLY A 740 -10.54 -7.54 -8.18
C GLY A 740 -10.18 -6.58 -9.32
N ASN A 741 -9.16 -5.74 -9.12
CA ASN A 741 -8.65 -4.82 -10.13
C ASN A 741 -8.15 -5.59 -11.38
N ARG A 742 -7.34 -6.65 -11.19
CA ARG A 742 -6.87 -7.51 -12.31
C ARG A 742 -8.03 -8.14 -13.09
N THR A 743 -9.11 -8.53 -12.41
CA THR A 743 -10.31 -9.10 -13.06
C THR A 743 -10.98 -8.07 -13.98
N VAL A 744 -11.08 -6.81 -13.55
CA VAL A 744 -11.64 -5.73 -14.39
C VAL A 744 -10.67 -5.32 -15.50
N LEU A 745 -9.36 -5.28 -15.25
CA LEU A 745 -8.35 -5.09 -16.31
C LEU A 745 -8.41 -6.19 -17.38
N GLN A 746 -8.69 -7.44 -17.01
CA GLN A 746 -8.94 -8.53 -17.96
C GLN A 746 -10.28 -8.39 -18.72
N ALA A 747 -11.33 -7.85 -18.08
CA ALA A 747 -12.59 -7.52 -18.77
C ALA A 747 -12.42 -6.35 -19.76
N LEU A 748 -11.66 -5.31 -19.39
CA LEU A 748 -11.27 -4.18 -20.25
C LEU A 748 -10.40 -4.65 -21.42
N ARG A 749 -9.41 -5.52 -21.19
CA ARG A 749 -8.64 -6.21 -22.25
C ARG A 749 -9.55 -6.90 -23.26
N SER A 750 -10.51 -7.70 -22.78
CA SER A 750 -11.47 -8.40 -23.65
C SER A 750 -12.40 -7.44 -24.44
N SER A 751 -12.45 -6.15 -24.07
CA SER A 751 -13.30 -5.15 -24.71
C SER A 751 -12.74 -4.64 -26.02
N VAL A 752 -11.41 -4.67 -26.20
CA VAL A 752 -10.72 -4.25 -27.42
C VAL A 752 -10.17 -5.49 -28.11
N SER A 753 -10.75 -5.89 -29.24
CA SER A 753 -10.49 -7.20 -29.85
C SER A 753 -10.44 -7.20 -31.38
N LEU A 754 -9.66 -8.13 -31.94
CA LEU A 754 -9.74 -8.51 -33.36
C LEU A 754 -10.56 -9.78 -33.51
N ILE A 755 -11.50 -9.76 -34.47
CA ILE A 755 -12.39 -10.87 -34.77
C ILE A 755 -12.18 -11.26 -36.24
N PRO A 756 -11.57 -12.42 -36.52
CA PRO A 756 -11.43 -12.92 -37.87
C PRO A 756 -12.77 -13.54 -38.35
N PRO A 757 -13.21 -13.30 -39.60
CA PRO A 757 -14.31 -14.05 -40.22
C PRO A 757 -14.05 -15.57 -40.32
N GLY A 758 -12.80 -16.02 -40.13
CA GLY A 758 -12.43 -17.41 -39.90
C GLY A 758 -10.92 -17.60 -39.81
N ASN A 759 -10.48 -18.67 -39.15
CA ASN A 759 -9.06 -18.94 -38.88
C ASN A 759 -8.23 -19.27 -40.14
N VAL A 760 -8.85 -19.44 -41.32
CA VAL A 760 -8.16 -19.81 -42.57
C VAL A 760 -8.63 -18.92 -43.73
N TYR A 761 -7.69 -18.27 -44.39
CA TYR A 761 -7.90 -17.43 -45.57
C TYR A 761 -7.26 -18.08 -46.79
N THR A 762 -7.96 -18.12 -47.92
CA THR A 762 -7.40 -18.64 -49.19
C THR A 762 -7.17 -17.49 -50.17
N ARG A 763 -5.91 -17.07 -50.38
CA ARG A 763 -5.54 -16.06 -51.38
C ARG A 763 -5.74 -16.62 -52.79
N ALA A 764 -6.40 -15.85 -53.66
CA ALA A 764 -6.58 -16.17 -55.08
C ALA A 764 -5.56 -15.46 -55.99
N SER A 765 -4.90 -14.44 -55.46
CA SER A 765 -3.87 -13.59 -56.08
C SER A 765 -3.04 -12.93 -54.97
N GLU A 766 -1.90 -12.33 -55.32
CA GLU A 766 -1.06 -11.64 -54.34
C GLU A 766 -1.81 -10.53 -53.60
N SER A 767 -2.51 -9.68 -54.35
CA SER A 767 -3.33 -8.55 -53.86
C SER A 767 -4.73 -8.94 -53.35
N SER A 768 -4.95 -10.19 -52.92
CA SER A 768 -6.25 -10.61 -52.35
C SER A 768 -6.48 -9.96 -50.98
N PRO A 769 -7.55 -9.16 -50.76
CA PRO A 769 -7.82 -8.56 -49.47
C PRO A 769 -8.24 -9.62 -48.45
N LEU A 770 -7.59 -9.61 -47.30
CA LEU A 770 -8.03 -10.30 -46.09
C LEU A 770 -8.91 -9.31 -45.31
N LEU A 771 -10.03 -9.78 -44.78
CA LEU A 771 -10.94 -8.97 -43.97
C LEU A 771 -10.78 -9.36 -42.50
N ILE A 772 -10.68 -8.37 -41.61
CA ILE A 772 -10.76 -8.58 -40.16
C ILE A 772 -11.68 -7.52 -39.56
N VAL A 773 -12.35 -7.82 -38.45
CA VAL A 773 -13.14 -6.83 -37.72
C VAL A 773 -12.36 -6.44 -36.47
N ALA A 774 -12.19 -5.14 -36.23
CA ALA A 774 -11.72 -4.63 -34.95
C ALA A 774 -12.95 -4.12 -34.17
N GLN A 775 -13.11 -4.57 -32.93
CA GLN A 775 -14.22 -4.19 -32.04
C GLN A 775 -13.68 -3.50 -30.78
N ASN A 776 -14.42 -2.49 -30.33
CA ASN A 776 -14.19 -1.75 -29.11
C ASN A 776 -15.49 -1.69 -28.30
N ARG A 777 -15.53 -2.31 -27.11
CA ARG A 777 -16.65 -2.22 -26.16
C ARG A 777 -16.46 -1.14 -25.09
N LEU A 778 -15.31 -0.45 -25.07
CA LEU A 778 -15.06 0.66 -24.13
C LEU A 778 -16.00 1.86 -24.42
N PRO A 779 -16.30 2.69 -23.41
CA PRO A 779 -17.12 3.88 -23.58
C PRO A 779 -16.42 5.02 -24.35
N LEU A 780 -15.09 4.95 -24.49
CA LEU A 780 -14.29 5.90 -25.28
C LEU A 780 -13.82 5.28 -26.60
N PRO A 781 -13.67 6.06 -27.70
CA PRO A 781 -13.14 5.55 -28.96
C PRO A 781 -11.66 5.14 -28.83
N ALA A 782 -11.31 3.98 -29.36
CA ALA A 782 -9.95 3.44 -29.32
C ALA A 782 -9.14 3.84 -30.57
N GLN A 783 -7.88 4.22 -30.41
CA GLN A 783 -6.93 4.59 -31.45
C GLN A 783 -5.73 3.63 -31.39
N ALA A 784 -5.65 2.72 -32.35
CA ALA A 784 -4.82 1.53 -32.26
C ALA A 784 -4.00 1.27 -33.54
N LYS A 785 -3.01 0.39 -33.42
CA LYS A 785 -2.27 -0.23 -34.53
C LYS A 785 -2.63 -1.73 -34.64
N ILE A 786 -2.41 -2.34 -35.80
CA ILE A 786 -2.43 -3.81 -35.95
C ILE A 786 -0.98 -4.30 -35.98
N SER A 787 -0.51 -4.80 -34.85
CA SER A 787 0.76 -5.53 -34.77
C SER A 787 0.58 -6.96 -35.30
N TYR A 788 1.65 -7.54 -35.86
CA TYR A 788 1.65 -8.93 -36.31
C TYR A 788 3.02 -9.60 -36.16
N ARG A 789 3.02 -10.94 -36.09
CA ARG A 789 4.21 -11.80 -36.07
C ARG A 789 4.03 -12.95 -37.04
N GLY A 790 5.09 -13.28 -37.78
CA GLY A 790 5.08 -14.33 -38.80
C GLY A 790 6.48 -14.84 -39.14
N PRO A 791 6.60 -15.85 -40.03
CA PRO A 791 7.87 -16.35 -40.52
C PRO A 791 8.71 -15.30 -41.27
N GLU A 792 10.02 -15.52 -41.37
CA GLU A 792 10.93 -14.64 -42.13
C GLU A 792 10.47 -14.46 -43.58
N GLY A 793 10.57 -13.22 -44.09
CA GLY A 793 10.18 -12.87 -45.45
C GLY A 793 8.67 -12.66 -45.67
N VAL A 794 7.86 -12.71 -44.62
CA VAL A 794 6.40 -12.45 -44.67
C VAL A 794 6.11 -11.00 -44.28
N GLY A 795 5.35 -10.29 -45.11
CA GLY A 795 4.84 -8.95 -44.82
C GLY A 795 3.33 -8.92 -44.71
N LEU A 796 2.79 -7.98 -43.93
CA LEU A 796 1.36 -7.68 -43.87
C LEU A 796 1.13 -6.18 -44.04
N ASN A 797 0.47 -5.79 -45.13
CA ASN A 797 0.09 -4.41 -45.37
C ASN A 797 -1.21 -4.12 -44.60
N VAL A 798 -1.08 -3.41 -43.49
CA VAL A 798 -2.18 -2.93 -42.63
C VAL A 798 -2.28 -1.40 -42.71
N PRO A 799 -3.41 -0.78 -42.32
CA PRO A 799 -3.46 0.66 -42.06
C PRO A 799 -2.48 1.04 -40.95
N THR A 800 -1.79 2.17 -41.09
CA THR A 800 -0.80 2.68 -40.11
C THR A 800 -1.41 2.94 -38.73
N GLU A 801 -2.69 3.31 -38.69
CA GLU A 801 -3.46 3.59 -37.48
C GLU A 801 -4.96 3.38 -37.77
N ILE A 802 -5.74 3.02 -36.75
CA ILE A 802 -7.19 2.80 -36.83
C ILE A 802 -7.92 3.42 -35.62
N ARG A 803 -8.90 4.30 -35.87
CA ARG A 803 -9.85 4.77 -34.84
C ARG A 803 -11.11 3.92 -34.85
N ILE A 804 -11.31 3.12 -33.80
CA ILE A 804 -12.49 2.29 -33.56
C ILE A 804 -13.47 3.11 -32.69
N PRO A 805 -14.73 3.33 -33.11
CA PRO A 805 -15.70 4.06 -32.29
C PRO A 805 -15.92 3.45 -30.90
N ALA A 806 -16.35 4.27 -29.94
CA ALA A 806 -16.88 3.79 -28.66
C ALA A 806 -18.03 2.80 -28.88
N GLN A 807 -18.07 1.71 -28.10
CA GLN A 807 -19.10 0.65 -28.16
C GLN A 807 -19.38 0.12 -29.60
N GLY A 808 -18.38 0.16 -30.49
CA GLY A 808 -18.53 -0.06 -31.93
C GLY A 808 -17.56 -1.08 -32.53
N SER A 809 -17.62 -1.25 -33.85
CA SER A 809 -16.66 -2.05 -34.60
C SER A 809 -16.47 -1.55 -36.02
N ILE A 810 -15.31 -1.87 -36.61
CA ILE A 810 -14.92 -1.48 -37.97
C ILE A 810 -14.40 -2.70 -38.74
N SER A 811 -14.79 -2.80 -40.02
CA SER A 811 -14.29 -3.83 -40.94
C SER A 811 -13.07 -3.30 -41.69
N LEU A 812 -11.93 -3.95 -41.49
CA LEU A 812 -10.64 -3.55 -42.03
C LEU A 812 -10.21 -4.48 -43.16
N GLN A 813 -9.45 -3.93 -44.11
CA GLN A 813 -8.87 -4.68 -45.22
C GLN A 813 -7.35 -4.61 -45.14
N MET A 814 -6.69 -5.76 -45.27
CA MET A 814 -5.24 -5.90 -45.27
C MET A 814 -4.80 -6.84 -46.39
N THR A 815 -3.54 -6.78 -46.81
CA THR A 815 -2.97 -7.75 -47.77
C THR A 815 -1.68 -8.33 -47.23
N ALA A 816 -1.62 -9.66 -47.10
CA ALA A 816 -0.38 -10.36 -46.82
C ALA A 816 0.48 -10.45 -48.09
N ASP A 817 1.78 -10.29 -47.96
CA ASP A 817 2.79 -10.67 -48.95
C ASP A 817 3.57 -11.87 -48.41
N LEU A 818 3.67 -12.94 -49.21
CA LEU A 818 4.14 -14.25 -48.74
C LEU A 818 5.21 -14.81 -49.70
N PRO A 819 6.26 -15.48 -49.19
CA PRO A 819 7.23 -16.15 -50.03
C PRO A 819 6.56 -17.28 -50.85
N GLY A 820 6.83 -17.29 -52.15
CA GLY A 820 6.09 -18.07 -53.15
C GLY A 820 6.28 -19.59 -53.13
N ASP A 821 7.02 -20.12 -52.14
CA ASP A 821 7.24 -21.56 -51.91
C ASP A 821 6.36 -22.14 -50.78
N GLN A 822 5.62 -21.30 -50.03
CA GLN A 822 4.73 -21.74 -48.96
C GLN A 822 3.27 -21.89 -49.43
N GLU A 823 2.70 -23.10 -49.29
CA GLU A 823 1.25 -23.35 -49.51
C GLU A 823 0.39 -22.80 -48.36
N ARG A 824 0.94 -22.68 -47.16
CA ARG A 824 0.32 -22.13 -45.95
C ARG A 824 1.37 -21.37 -45.15
N THR A 825 1.01 -20.17 -44.72
CA THR A 825 1.75 -19.37 -43.73
C THR A 825 0.80 -19.07 -42.57
N ASP A 826 1.23 -19.32 -41.35
CA ASP A 826 0.49 -18.96 -40.14
C ASP A 826 1.01 -17.62 -39.59
N LEU A 827 0.10 -16.76 -39.14
CA LEU A 827 0.34 -15.40 -38.65
C LEU A 827 -0.39 -15.18 -37.33
N VAL A 828 0.21 -14.41 -36.43
CA VAL A 828 -0.41 -13.93 -35.19
C VAL A 828 -0.63 -12.42 -35.31
N LEU A 829 -1.84 -11.94 -35.02
CA LEU A 829 -2.21 -10.51 -35.09
C LEU A 829 -2.84 -10.04 -33.78
N TRP A 830 -2.56 -8.80 -33.36
CA TRP A 830 -3.14 -8.19 -32.17
C TRP A 830 -3.32 -6.67 -32.35
N LEU A 831 -4.18 -6.06 -31.52
CA LEU A 831 -4.27 -4.61 -31.39
C LEU A 831 -3.23 -4.11 -30.40
N SER A 832 -2.59 -3.02 -30.76
CA SER A 832 -1.55 -2.36 -29.98
C SER A 832 -1.80 -0.85 -29.88
N THR A 833 -1.16 -0.22 -28.89
CA THR A 833 -1.09 1.25 -28.77
C THR A 833 -0.31 1.88 -29.93
N SER A 834 -0.24 3.22 -29.98
CA SER A 834 0.64 3.95 -30.89
C SER A 834 2.12 3.63 -30.67
N ASP A 835 2.56 3.47 -29.42
CA ASP A 835 3.92 3.05 -29.01
C ASP A 835 4.19 1.54 -29.19
N GLY A 836 3.15 0.73 -29.38
CA GLY A 836 3.27 -0.69 -29.77
C GLY A 836 3.04 -1.72 -28.66
N ALA A 837 2.71 -1.29 -27.43
CA ALA A 837 2.28 -2.16 -26.34
C ALA A 837 1.04 -2.99 -26.73
N ALA A 838 1.00 -4.27 -26.34
CA ALA A 838 -0.06 -5.20 -26.72
C ALA A 838 -1.32 -5.02 -25.85
N ILE A 839 -2.47 -4.72 -26.48
CA ILE A 839 -3.75 -4.55 -25.79
C ILE A 839 -4.64 -5.78 -25.94
N SER A 840 -4.97 -6.19 -27.17
CA SER A 840 -5.92 -7.29 -27.40
C SER A 840 -5.25 -8.65 -27.26
N ASP A 841 -6.05 -9.67 -26.97
CA ASP A 841 -5.61 -11.05 -27.13
C ASP A 841 -5.16 -11.34 -28.58
N PRO A 842 -4.12 -12.17 -28.76
CA PRO A 842 -3.57 -12.49 -30.07
C PRO A 842 -4.45 -13.47 -30.86
N VAL A 843 -4.60 -13.19 -32.16
CA VAL A 843 -5.41 -13.97 -33.10
C VAL A 843 -4.52 -14.71 -34.09
N GLU A 844 -4.58 -16.04 -34.10
CA GLU A 844 -3.96 -16.86 -35.14
C GLU A 844 -4.79 -16.88 -36.43
N ILE A 845 -4.16 -16.60 -37.57
CA ILE A 845 -4.73 -16.78 -38.91
C ILE A 845 -3.80 -17.60 -39.82
N SER A 846 -4.37 -18.55 -40.56
CA SER A 846 -3.68 -19.33 -41.58
C SER A 846 -3.96 -18.76 -42.97
N VAL A 847 -2.96 -18.16 -43.61
CA VAL A 847 -3.07 -17.66 -44.99
C VAL A 847 -2.54 -18.71 -45.95
N GLN A 848 -3.41 -19.25 -46.81
CA GLN A 848 -3.11 -20.29 -47.78
C GLN A 848 -3.03 -19.72 -49.19
N THR A 849 -2.03 -20.15 -49.97
CA THR A 849 -1.95 -19.86 -51.40
C THR A 849 -2.66 -20.97 -52.18
N ARG A 850 -3.47 -20.60 -53.18
CA ARG A 850 -4.28 -21.57 -53.92
C ARG A 850 -3.44 -22.30 -54.98
N SER A 851 -2.73 -23.36 -54.58
CA SER A 851 -1.79 -24.06 -55.46
C SER A 851 -2.46 -24.62 -56.73
N TRP A 852 -2.16 -23.96 -57.85
CA TRP A 852 -2.67 -24.30 -59.18
C TRP A 852 -1.94 -25.53 -59.73
N THR A 853 -2.32 -26.69 -59.19
CA THR A 853 -1.90 -28.00 -59.68
C THR A 853 -2.52 -28.28 -61.04
N VAL A 854 -1.91 -27.76 -62.11
CA VAL A 854 -2.12 -28.31 -63.46
C VAL A 854 -1.73 -29.77 -63.38
N GLY A 855 -2.73 -30.65 -63.40
CA GLY A 855 -2.50 -32.06 -63.16
C GLY A 855 -1.48 -32.62 -64.14
N THR A 856 -0.34 -33.07 -63.63
CA THR A 856 0.60 -33.95 -64.35
C THR A 856 -0.10 -35.24 -64.81
N SER A 857 -1.22 -35.58 -64.16
CA SER A 857 -2.30 -36.45 -64.64
C SER A 857 -2.70 -36.22 -66.10
N GLY A 858 -2.68 -34.99 -66.62
CA GLY A 858 -2.95 -34.67 -68.02
C GLY A 858 -1.88 -35.21 -68.97
N ALA A 859 -0.60 -35.13 -68.58
CA ALA A 859 0.49 -35.77 -69.31
C ALA A 859 0.40 -37.29 -69.23
N ALA A 860 0.05 -37.86 -68.07
CA ALA A 860 -0.18 -39.29 -67.90
C ALA A 860 -1.35 -39.79 -68.78
N VAL A 861 -2.48 -39.08 -68.81
CA VAL A 861 -3.64 -39.39 -69.66
C VAL A 861 -3.28 -39.24 -71.13
N LEU A 862 -2.56 -38.20 -71.56
CA LEU A 862 -2.10 -38.06 -72.94
C LEU A 862 -1.11 -39.15 -73.36
N LEU A 863 -0.21 -39.59 -72.46
CA LEU A 863 0.74 -40.65 -72.74
C LEU A 863 0.05 -42.03 -72.80
N VAL A 864 -0.92 -42.29 -71.93
CA VAL A 864 -1.80 -43.46 -72.01
C VAL A 864 -2.67 -43.43 -73.27
N LEU A 865 -3.21 -42.27 -73.66
CA LEU A 865 -4.01 -42.11 -74.88
C LEU A 865 -3.14 -42.28 -76.14
N ALA A 866 -1.90 -41.80 -76.13
CA ALA A 866 -0.93 -42.00 -77.20
C ALA A 866 -0.49 -43.48 -77.31
N LEU A 867 -0.25 -44.15 -76.19
CA LEU A 867 -0.01 -45.60 -76.16
C LEU A 867 -1.22 -46.39 -76.65
N ALA A 868 -2.43 -46.00 -76.25
CA ALA A 868 -3.68 -46.61 -76.73
C ALA A 868 -3.87 -46.39 -78.24
N LEU A 869 -3.65 -45.18 -78.76
CA LEU A 869 -3.69 -44.88 -80.19
C LEU A 869 -2.63 -45.67 -80.96
N ALA A 870 -1.41 -45.78 -80.45
CA ALA A 870 -0.35 -46.61 -81.05
C ALA A 870 -0.73 -48.10 -81.07
N LEU A 871 -1.35 -48.61 -79.99
CA LEU A 871 -1.85 -49.98 -79.92
C LEU A 871 -3.00 -50.22 -80.92
N ILE A 872 -3.97 -49.29 -80.98
CA ILE A 872 -5.10 -49.33 -81.92
C ILE A 872 -4.60 -49.29 -83.37
N PHE A 873 -3.60 -48.47 -83.69
CA PHE A 873 -3.00 -48.41 -85.04
C PHE A 873 -2.27 -49.72 -85.41
N ARG A 874 -1.64 -50.38 -84.42
CA ARG A 874 -0.94 -51.66 -84.61
C ARG A 874 -1.90 -52.85 -84.73
N VAL A 875 -2.99 -52.87 -83.97
CA VAL A 875 -4.02 -53.93 -83.99
C VAL A 875 -5.00 -53.77 -85.17
N GLY A 876 -5.36 -52.54 -85.53
CA GLY A 876 -6.25 -52.23 -86.66
C GLY A 876 -5.73 -52.71 -88.02
N ARG A 877 -4.42 -52.93 -88.14
CA ARG A 877 -3.78 -53.44 -89.37
C ARG A 877 -3.96 -54.95 -89.60
N GLN A 878 -4.50 -55.71 -88.64
CA GLN A 878 -4.64 -57.18 -88.73
C GLN A 878 -6.08 -57.73 -88.70
N ARG A 879 -7.13 -56.91 -88.57
CA ARG A 879 -8.54 -57.39 -88.54
C ARG A 879 -9.49 -56.77 -89.57
N ARG A 880 -9.01 -56.64 -90.82
CA ARG A 880 -9.90 -56.55 -92.01
C ARG A 880 -10.38 -57.96 -92.42
N ALA A 881 -11.32 -58.55 -91.67
CA ALA A 881 -11.98 -59.79 -92.09
C ALA A 881 -13.37 -59.96 -91.43
N LYS A 882 -14.44 -59.62 -92.19
CA LYS A 882 -15.87 -59.75 -91.85
C LYS A 882 -16.32 -58.90 -90.62
N ALA A 883 -17.35 -58.04 -90.64
CA ALA A 883 -18.68 -58.09 -91.26
C ALA A 883 -19.60 -59.15 -90.63
N SER A 884 -20.87 -58.90 -90.31
CA SER A 884 -21.65 -57.64 -90.29
C SER A 884 -23.05 -57.91 -89.69
N ARG A 885 -23.66 -56.91 -89.01
CA ARG A 885 -25.07 -56.44 -89.19
C ARG A 885 -25.56 -55.58 -88.00
N ARG A 886 -26.19 -54.47 -88.37
CA ARG A 886 -27.20 -53.67 -87.63
C ARG A 886 -28.60 -54.27 -87.98
N PRO A 887 -29.77 -53.83 -87.45
CA PRO A 887 -30.01 -52.79 -86.44
C PRO A 887 -31.10 -53.13 -85.35
N GLU A 888 -31.21 -52.31 -84.28
CA GLU A 888 -32.43 -51.58 -83.78
C GLU A 888 -33.76 -52.35 -83.47
N PRO A 889 -34.70 -51.87 -82.60
CA PRO A 889 -34.78 -50.63 -81.81
C PRO A 889 -34.93 -50.83 -80.28
N GLU A 890 -35.17 -49.72 -79.57
CA GLU A 890 -35.73 -49.60 -78.21
C GLU A 890 -37.20 -50.13 -78.14
N PRO A 891 -37.74 -50.48 -76.95
CA PRO A 891 -38.43 -49.47 -76.15
C PRO A 891 -38.32 -49.64 -74.61
N ALA A 892 -38.83 -48.64 -73.87
CA ALA A 892 -38.75 -48.50 -72.41
C ALA A 892 -39.74 -49.36 -71.59
N ALA A 893 -39.37 -49.65 -70.33
CA ALA A 893 -40.31 -49.85 -69.20
C ALA A 893 -39.62 -49.71 -67.82
N THR A 894 -40.22 -48.90 -66.93
CA THR A 894 -40.05 -48.87 -65.45
C THR A 894 -41.14 -49.75 -64.78
N PRO A 895 -41.28 -49.84 -63.44
CA PRO A 895 -40.31 -49.84 -62.32
C PRO A 895 -40.54 -51.00 -61.30
N ALA A 896 -39.56 -51.28 -60.42
CA ALA A 896 -39.69 -51.96 -59.10
C ALA A 896 -38.30 -51.88 -58.38
N THR A 897 -38.07 -51.48 -57.12
CA THR A 897 -38.69 -51.80 -55.81
C THR A 897 -38.65 -53.31 -55.54
N THR A 898 -37.88 -53.90 -54.60
CA THR A 898 -38.08 -53.84 -53.14
C THR A 898 -37.09 -54.78 -52.41
N THR A 899 -36.52 -54.36 -51.26
CA THR A 899 -36.01 -55.19 -50.12
C THR A 899 -34.84 -56.22 -50.19
N ARG A 900 -34.15 -56.29 -49.02
CA ARG A 900 -33.67 -57.48 -48.26
C ARG A 900 -32.23 -58.03 -48.43
N ARG A 901 -31.41 -57.67 -47.43
CA ARG A 901 -30.53 -58.57 -46.61
C ARG A 901 -31.18 -59.95 -46.33
N PRO A 902 -30.44 -61.03 -45.96
CA PRO A 902 -29.14 -61.09 -45.26
C PRO A 902 -28.14 -62.08 -45.98
N ALA A 903 -27.12 -62.78 -45.42
CA ALA A 903 -26.66 -63.01 -44.04
C ALA A 903 -25.19 -63.51 -43.91
N ARG A 904 -24.55 -63.14 -42.78
CA ARG A 904 -23.66 -63.94 -41.88
C ARG A 904 -22.38 -64.68 -42.38
N ARG A 905 -21.38 -64.62 -41.47
CA ARG A 905 -20.25 -65.56 -41.20
C ARG A 905 -19.05 -65.53 -42.17
N ALA A 906 -17.79 -65.69 -41.73
CA ALA A 906 -17.24 -65.77 -40.36
C ALA A 906 -15.75 -65.37 -40.25
N SER A 907 -15.34 -64.96 -39.05
CA SER A 907 -13.96 -64.91 -38.51
C SER A 907 -13.40 -66.35 -38.25
N PRO A 908 -12.20 -66.60 -37.62
CA PRO A 908 -11.22 -65.70 -36.99
C PRO A 908 -9.70 -66.04 -37.17
N ARG A 909 -8.78 -65.14 -36.74
CA ARG A 909 -7.78 -65.38 -35.64
C ARG A 909 -6.69 -64.29 -35.47
N ARG A 910 -6.41 -63.96 -34.19
CA ARG A 910 -5.14 -63.56 -33.50
C ARG A 910 -4.18 -62.53 -34.16
N GLY A 911 -3.57 -61.60 -33.39
CA GLY A 911 -3.72 -61.30 -31.95
C GLY A 911 -2.58 -60.42 -31.37
N SER A 912 -2.62 -60.18 -30.04
CA SER A 912 -1.68 -59.38 -29.19
C SER A 912 -1.52 -57.88 -29.52
N GLY A 913 -1.38 -56.96 -28.55
CA GLY A 913 -1.46 -57.10 -27.07
C GLY A 913 -1.08 -55.78 -26.35
N HIS A 914 -1.45 -55.66 -25.06
CA HIS A 914 -1.31 -54.47 -24.16
C HIS A 914 -2.20 -53.25 -24.56
N ALA A 915 -2.97 -52.55 -23.71
CA ALA A 915 -3.01 -52.37 -22.23
C ALA A 915 -1.92 -51.41 -21.68
N ASP A 916 -2.16 -50.52 -20.70
CA ASP A 916 -3.23 -50.39 -19.68
C ASP A 916 -3.72 -48.89 -19.57
N GLU A 917 -4.98 -48.60 -19.22
CA GLU A 917 -5.50 -48.05 -17.91
C GLU A 917 -5.11 -46.60 -17.52
N ASN A 918 -5.91 -45.81 -16.79
CA ASN A 918 -7.38 -45.72 -16.62
C ASN A 918 -7.71 -44.34 -15.97
N SER A 919 -8.92 -43.81 -16.13
CA SER A 919 -9.36 -42.55 -15.49
C SER A 919 -10.06 -42.78 -14.14
N GLY A 920 -9.88 -41.85 -13.19
CA GLY A 920 -10.54 -41.89 -11.89
C GLY A 920 -10.82 -40.50 -11.32
N SER A 921 -12.09 -40.17 -11.11
CA SER A 921 -12.55 -38.92 -10.48
C SER A 921 -13.33 -39.23 -9.19
N PRO A 922 -13.02 -38.62 -8.03
CA PRO A 922 -13.79 -38.80 -6.81
C PRO A 922 -15.10 -37.98 -6.79
N ARG A 923 -16.03 -38.36 -5.91
CA ARG A 923 -17.18 -37.54 -5.48
C ARG A 923 -17.07 -37.24 -3.98
N PRO A 924 -17.64 -36.13 -3.48
CA PRO A 924 -17.54 -35.74 -2.07
C PRO A 924 -18.49 -36.53 -1.15
N PRO A 925 -18.15 -36.70 0.14
CA PRO A 925 -19.06 -37.15 1.20
C PRO A 925 -19.82 -35.97 1.84
N GLY A 926 -20.97 -36.24 2.45
CA GLY A 926 -21.87 -35.24 3.03
C GLY A 926 -21.67 -34.94 4.52
N ARG A 927 -22.58 -34.12 5.05
CA ARG A 927 -22.64 -33.60 6.43
C ARG A 927 -22.52 -34.66 7.54
N SER A 928 -21.81 -34.28 8.60
CA SER A 928 -22.19 -34.56 10.00
C SER A 928 -21.76 -33.37 10.86
#